data_AF-A0A954V769-F1
#
_entry.id   AF-A0A954V769-F1
#
_cell.length_a   1.000
_cell.length_b   1.000
_cell.length_c   1.000
_cell.angle_alpha   90.00
_cell.angle_beta   90.00
_cell.angle_gamma   90.00
#
_symmetry.space_group_name_H-M   'P 1'
#
loop_
_entity.id
_entity.type
_entity.pdbx_description
1 polymer ?
#
loop_
_entity_poly.entity_id
_entity_poly.type
_entity_poly.pdbx_seq_one_letter_code
_entity_poly.pdbx_strand_id
1 'polypeptide(L)'
;MHRERYQFQCIIAAVTISMSTLHAAAAPPATPFAESNTTEAARHWTADNGNGTYSNPLFYEEFEDPDIIRVNDDYYLAGTTMHMNPAVQLMHSKDLVNWELAGYCIDRLDLGPAYRLEDGRGIYGRGIWAPCIRYHNGMFYVFTNVNGAGLQVFRSKSIEGPWQRNQLAGRHDLSVLFDDDGKIYIISGARNPYPIEELTPDLKSFVPGSRRVMDAPGMGEGHHLYKINGKYYDVSAIPGATTDQMVARSDSIDGPWTVERMVQGESLGVTVATPVSATASDRGLTLHQGGIVDTPSGQWWSVIMSDHGSAGRMVSLVPITWREDFPLIGLPGNLRKAPNTWIKPDTGHLQEPRPSFIRDDDFENGKLNRHWQWNHVPDDTKWSLTEQPGVLRLHSLPAADFYGARNSICQRPPGPESITTVELSTSGMIAGDTAGLALLSSPYAWIGVAKTAEGYELRMLDNTGNRGGRRDAQPRRPNQPTASSSRPPEHLWLRVACNFDTDAAIFSWSTDGTTFAPLGKPFTMTFQLRTFQGVRPALFHFNTEGRPGGYVDFDNFVVIEPRARGKEREIPVGKVVTLTSGADGSRLSADTENNLLINAVAGSADFNGGKTQIQVVERGQGRVALQVSNGRFISVADDSVVLKAVPEDELSNAESFQWVNLMRGDVMLMSLVNHRYLTTTPNVPGRVTASATGPNPARKGGACFKWQTP
;
A
#
# COMPACT_ATOMS: atom_id res chain seq x y z
N MET A 1 95.10 -13.24 -22.17
CA MET A 1 95.14 -13.90 -23.49
C MET A 1 94.46 -15.25 -23.31
N HIS A 2 93.31 -15.45 -23.96
CA HIS A 2 92.55 -16.70 -24.11
C HIS A 2 91.92 -17.32 -22.84
N ARG A 3 90.57 -17.42 -22.82
CA ARG A 3 89.76 -18.63 -23.13
C ARG A 3 89.91 -19.65 -22.00
N GLU A 4 88.88 -20.27 -21.44
CA GLU A 4 87.54 -20.57 -21.91
C GLU A 4 86.83 -21.17 -20.70
N ARG A 5 85.50 -21.00 -20.69
CA ARG A 5 84.51 -22.01 -20.29
C ARG A 5 84.42 -22.45 -18.81
N TYR A 6 83.22 -22.13 -18.31
CA TYR A 6 82.45 -22.81 -17.27
C TYR A 6 83.00 -22.70 -15.85
N GLN A 7 82.71 -21.55 -15.23
CA GLN A 7 82.40 -21.53 -13.80
C GLN A 7 81.00 -22.11 -13.58
N PHE A 8 80.90 -23.07 -12.67
CA PHE A 8 80.17 -22.84 -11.43
C PHE A 8 80.74 -23.75 -10.32
N GLN A 9 81.24 -23.11 -9.27
CA GLN A 9 81.47 -23.64 -7.92
C GLN A 9 80.44 -22.90 -7.02
N CYS A 10 79.59 -23.61 -6.28
CA CYS A 10 79.78 -23.99 -4.86
C CYS A 10 79.67 -22.77 -3.91
N ILE A 11 78.92 -22.70 -2.81
CA ILE A 11 78.15 -23.62 -1.94
C ILE A 11 77.19 -22.70 -1.14
N ILE A 12 76.08 -23.25 -0.59
CA ILE A 12 75.60 -23.14 0.81
C ILE A 12 74.07 -23.23 0.90
N ALA A 13 73.64 -24.32 1.56
CA ALA A 13 72.56 -24.53 2.53
C ALA A 13 71.10 -24.04 2.35
N ALA A 14 70.24 -24.95 2.82
CA ALA A 14 68.96 -24.77 3.52
C ALA A 14 67.67 -24.66 2.69
N VAL A 15 66.89 -25.75 2.82
CA VAL A 15 65.43 -25.94 2.71
C VAL A 15 64.75 -25.48 1.42
N THR A 16 64.36 -26.51 0.67
CA THR A 16 63.65 -26.54 -0.61
C THR A 16 62.14 -26.67 -0.40
N ILE A 17 61.36 -25.68 -0.84
CA ILE A 17 60.05 -25.84 -1.53
C ILE A 17 59.95 -24.68 -2.53
N SER A 18 60.05 -24.96 -3.83
CA SER A 18 60.06 -23.94 -4.88
C SER A 18 58.66 -23.53 -5.31
N MET A 19 58.40 -22.22 -5.26
CA MET A 19 57.37 -21.54 -6.03
C MET A 19 57.59 -21.79 -7.53
N SER A 20 56.51 -22.14 -8.24
CA SER A 20 56.37 -21.88 -9.67
C SER A 20 55.42 -20.69 -9.83
N THR A 21 55.86 -19.71 -10.60
CA THR A 21 55.07 -18.60 -11.11
C THR A 21 53.93 -19.14 -11.97
N LEU A 22 52.70 -19.14 -11.44
CA LEU A 22 51.53 -19.33 -12.28
C LEU A 22 51.38 -18.10 -13.18
N HIS A 23 51.21 -18.37 -14.47
CA HIS A 23 50.57 -17.44 -15.38
C HIS A 23 49.30 -16.90 -14.69
N ALA A 24 49.12 -15.59 -14.68
CA ALA A 24 47.82 -14.99 -14.43
C ALA A 24 46.88 -15.42 -15.56
N ALA A 25 46.28 -16.62 -15.41
CA ALA A 25 45.10 -16.98 -16.14
C ALA A 25 44.02 -16.02 -15.66
N ALA A 26 43.50 -15.23 -16.60
CA ALA A 26 42.42 -14.28 -16.38
C ALA A 26 41.33 -14.94 -15.53
N ALA A 27 40.95 -14.27 -14.43
CA ALA A 27 39.72 -14.60 -13.74
C ALA A 27 38.60 -14.65 -14.80
N PRO A 28 37.76 -15.68 -14.81
CA PRO A 28 36.56 -15.66 -15.63
C PRO A 28 35.80 -14.37 -15.29
N PRO A 29 35.24 -13.67 -16.29
CA PRO A 29 34.57 -12.40 -16.05
C PRO A 29 33.55 -12.59 -14.94
N ALA A 30 33.58 -11.69 -13.95
CA ALA A 30 32.52 -11.59 -12.97
C ALA A 30 31.20 -11.45 -13.74
N THR A 31 30.39 -12.50 -13.71
CA THR A 31 28.97 -12.40 -14.05
C THR A 31 28.35 -11.38 -13.10
N PRO A 32 27.78 -10.28 -13.61
CA PRO A 32 27.05 -9.36 -12.75
C PRO A 32 25.68 -9.96 -12.42
N PHE A 33 25.22 -9.68 -11.21
CA PHE A 33 23.87 -9.93 -10.66
C PHE A 33 23.47 -11.37 -10.31
N ALA A 34 23.72 -11.72 -9.05
CA ALA A 34 22.78 -12.44 -8.21
C ALA A 34 23.12 -12.15 -6.72
N GLU A 35 23.04 -10.88 -6.31
CA GLU A 35 22.94 -10.57 -4.88
C GLU A 35 21.48 -10.78 -4.43
N SER A 36 21.31 -11.42 -3.29
CA SER A 36 20.10 -12.04 -2.80
C SER A 36 18.91 -11.08 -2.63
N ASN A 37 17.73 -11.43 -3.17
CA ASN A 37 16.44 -10.75 -2.94
C ASN A 37 16.03 -10.61 -1.44
N THR A 38 16.75 -11.25 -0.51
CA THR A 38 16.50 -11.17 0.94
C THR A 38 16.88 -9.82 1.55
N THR A 39 17.72 -9.01 0.91
CA THR A 39 18.07 -7.66 1.37
C THR A 39 16.97 -6.65 1.06
N GLU A 40 16.43 -6.64 -0.17
CA GLU A 40 15.36 -5.73 -0.56
C GLU A 40 14.06 -5.96 0.22
N ALA A 41 13.65 -7.23 0.37
CA ALA A 41 12.47 -7.58 1.16
C ALA A 41 12.62 -7.27 2.67
N ALA A 42 13.84 -7.03 3.15
CA ALA A 42 14.12 -6.56 4.50
C ALA A 42 14.09 -5.03 4.61
N ARG A 43 14.47 -4.31 3.55
CA ARG A 43 14.52 -2.84 3.49
C ARG A 43 13.20 -2.19 3.09
N HIS A 44 12.36 -2.88 2.34
CA HIS A 44 11.12 -2.36 1.79
C HIS A 44 9.91 -3.17 2.24
N TRP A 45 8.75 -2.51 2.32
CA TRP A 45 7.50 -3.16 2.67
C TRP A 45 7.18 -4.32 1.73
N THR A 46 6.83 -5.45 2.33
CA THR A 46 6.21 -6.57 1.63
C THR A 46 5.15 -7.19 2.52
N ALA A 47 4.05 -7.62 1.90
CA ALA A 47 2.98 -8.34 2.58
C ALA A 47 3.35 -9.81 2.85
N ASP A 48 4.34 -10.37 2.15
CA ASP A 48 4.78 -11.74 2.33
C ASP A 48 5.68 -11.88 3.57
N ASN A 49 5.26 -12.76 4.49
CA ASN A 49 5.97 -13.00 5.74
C ASN A 49 7.13 -14.00 5.59
N GLY A 50 7.29 -14.67 4.45
CA GLY A 50 8.37 -15.63 4.20
C GLY A 50 8.19 -16.98 4.89
N ASN A 51 7.04 -17.23 5.51
CA ASN A 51 6.72 -18.46 6.24
C ASN A 51 5.44 -19.15 5.73
N GLY A 52 5.04 -18.85 4.48
CA GLY A 52 3.80 -19.34 3.87
C GLY A 52 2.55 -18.55 4.25
N THR A 53 2.70 -17.42 4.96
CA THR A 53 1.61 -16.48 5.29
C THR A 53 1.85 -15.11 4.67
N TYR A 54 0.78 -14.31 4.61
CA TYR A 54 0.83 -12.90 4.28
C TYR A 54 0.15 -12.06 5.38
N SER A 55 0.48 -10.78 5.44
CA SER A 55 -0.16 -9.80 6.33
C SER A 55 -0.63 -8.58 5.55
N ASN A 56 -1.85 -8.14 5.83
CA ASN A 56 -2.41 -6.91 5.27
C ASN A 56 -1.76 -5.65 5.87
N PRO A 57 -1.75 -4.52 5.11
CA PRO A 57 -2.20 -4.38 3.73
C PRO A 57 -1.22 -5.00 2.70
N LEU A 58 -1.71 -5.32 1.50
CA LEU A 58 -0.86 -5.73 0.37
C LEU A 58 0.14 -4.61 0.02
N PHE A 59 -0.37 -3.38 -0.10
CA PHE A 59 0.43 -2.19 -0.30
C PHE A 59 0.26 -1.27 0.90
N TYR A 60 1.35 -0.97 1.61
CA TYR A 60 1.34 0.10 2.62
C TYR A 60 1.59 1.45 1.95
N GLU A 61 0.75 1.76 0.97
CA GLU A 61 0.69 3.04 0.27
C GLU A 61 -0.66 3.16 -0.43
N GLU A 62 -0.94 4.32 -1.03
CA GLU A 62 -2.16 4.57 -1.78
C GLU A 62 -2.28 3.68 -3.04
N PHE A 63 -3.29 2.83 -3.08
CA PHE A 63 -3.77 2.19 -4.30
C PHE A 63 -5.31 2.19 -4.28
N GLU A 64 -5.90 2.99 -5.14
CA GLU A 64 -7.32 3.34 -5.01
C GLU A 64 -8.19 2.64 -6.05
N ASP A 65 -9.42 2.32 -5.65
CA ASP A 65 -10.46 1.71 -6.49
C ASP A 65 -9.98 0.43 -7.21
N PRO A 66 -9.48 -0.60 -6.49
CA PRO A 66 -8.87 -1.77 -7.10
C PRO A 66 -9.87 -2.63 -7.88
N ASP A 67 -9.62 -2.90 -9.16
CA ASP A 67 -10.33 -3.96 -9.90
C ASP A 67 -9.36 -5.07 -10.31
N ILE A 68 -9.75 -6.32 -10.04
CA ILE A 68 -8.88 -7.49 -10.18
C ILE A 68 -9.46 -8.50 -11.17
N ILE A 69 -8.59 -9.10 -11.97
CA ILE A 69 -8.90 -10.28 -12.78
C ILE A 69 -7.79 -11.33 -12.67
N ARG A 70 -8.15 -12.59 -12.95
CA ARG A 70 -7.21 -13.67 -13.23
C ARG A 70 -7.26 -14.00 -14.73
N VAL A 71 -6.10 -14.20 -15.34
CA VAL A 71 -5.97 -14.70 -16.72
C VAL A 71 -5.02 -15.89 -16.68
N ASN A 72 -5.56 -17.09 -16.87
CA ASN A 72 -4.85 -18.34 -16.64
C ASN A 72 -4.32 -18.41 -15.19
N ASP A 73 -3.00 -18.41 -15.00
CA ASP A 73 -2.34 -18.54 -13.70
C ASP A 73 -1.85 -17.19 -13.12
N ASP A 74 -2.04 -16.09 -13.87
CA ASP A 74 -1.58 -14.75 -13.49
C ASP A 74 -2.76 -13.86 -13.08
N TYR A 75 -2.48 -12.91 -12.19
CA TYR A 75 -3.44 -11.96 -11.63
C TYR A 75 -3.06 -10.53 -12.00
N TYR A 76 -4.06 -9.71 -12.31
CA TYR A 76 -3.86 -8.32 -12.71
C TYR A 76 -4.77 -7.39 -11.94
N LEU A 77 -4.24 -6.25 -11.54
CA LEU A 77 -4.95 -5.21 -10.79
C LEU A 77 -4.92 -3.90 -11.57
N ALA A 78 -6.04 -3.21 -11.68
CA ALA A 78 -6.10 -1.83 -12.16
C ALA A 78 -6.47 -0.88 -11.02
N GLY A 79 -5.84 0.29 -10.98
CA GLY A 79 -6.06 1.30 -9.95
C GLY A 79 -6.17 2.73 -10.49
N THR A 80 -6.90 3.54 -9.73
CA THR A 80 -7.11 4.97 -9.99
C THR A 80 -5.81 5.77 -9.86
N THR A 81 -5.65 6.79 -10.72
CA THR A 81 -4.50 7.72 -10.66
C THR A 81 -4.91 9.20 -10.63
N MET A 82 -6.21 9.52 -10.63
CA MET A 82 -6.72 10.89 -10.65
C MET A 82 -6.08 11.74 -11.75
N HIS A 83 -5.37 12.80 -11.37
CA HIS A 83 -4.72 13.79 -12.24
C HIS A 83 -3.24 13.46 -12.49
N MET A 84 -2.76 12.32 -11.99
CA MET A 84 -1.37 11.91 -12.12
C MET A 84 -1.09 11.27 -13.49
N ASN A 85 0.13 11.47 -14.01
CA ASN A 85 0.60 10.93 -15.28
C ASN A 85 1.96 10.23 -15.09
N PRO A 86 2.18 8.99 -15.58
CA PRO A 86 1.29 8.17 -16.39
C PRO A 86 0.04 7.70 -15.62
N ALA A 87 -1.00 7.34 -16.37
CA ALA A 87 -2.36 7.21 -15.85
C ALA A 87 -2.93 5.78 -16.01
N VAL A 88 -3.80 5.40 -15.05
CA VAL A 88 -4.33 4.04 -14.82
C VAL A 88 -3.22 3.05 -14.50
N GLN A 89 -2.95 2.83 -13.22
CA GLN A 89 -1.87 1.95 -12.77
C GLN A 89 -2.27 0.49 -12.91
N LEU A 90 -1.38 -0.35 -13.44
CA LEU A 90 -1.58 -1.78 -13.63
C LEU A 90 -0.53 -2.56 -12.84
N MET A 91 -0.97 -3.52 -12.03
CA MET A 91 -0.11 -4.44 -11.28
C MET A 91 -0.27 -5.87 -11.76
N HIS A 92 0.75 -6.69 -11.58
CA HIS A 92 0.79 -8.11 -11.91
C HIS A 92 1.26 -8.94 -10.71
N SER A 93 0.68 -10.13 -10.51
CA SER A 93 1.10 -11.09 -9.50
C SER A 93 0.81 -12.52 -9.97
N LYS A 94 1.51 -13.52 -9.41
CA LYS A 94 1.19 -14.95 -9.58
C LYS A 94 0.58 -15.60 -8.34
N ASP A 95 0.61 -14.92 -7.20
CA ASP A 95 0.22 -15.49 -5.90
C ASP A 95 -0.70 -14.58 -5.08
N LEU A 96 -1.20 -13.49 -5.68
CA LEU A 96 -2.05 -12.45 -5.09
C LEU A 96 -1.39 -11.64 -3.95
N VAL A 97 -0.13 -11.94 -3.59
CA VAL A 97 0.57 -11.33 -2.44
C VAL A 97 1.77 -10.52 -2.91
N ASN A 98 2.59 -11.09 -3.77
CA ASN A 98 3.77 -10.44 -4.33
C ASN A 98 3.39 -9.81 -5.67
N TRP A 99 3.30 -8.47 -5.69
CA TRP A 99 2.89 -7.71 -6.87
C TRP A 99 4.04 -6.90 -7.45
N GLU A 100 4.06 -6.72 -8.76
CA GLU A 100 4.96 -5.84 -9.48
C GLU A 100 4.19 -4.87 -10.39
N LEU A 101 4.78 -3.72 -10.70
CA LEU A 101 4.20 -2.76 -11.64
C LEU A 101 4.27 -3.32 -13.07
N ALA A 102 3.11 -3.68 -13.62
CA ALA A 102 2.99 -4.09 -15.02
C ALA A 102 3.12 -2.87 -15.95
N GLY A 103 2.52 -1.74 -15.59
CA GLY A 103 2.65 -0.48 -16.34
C GLY A 103 1.46 0.45 -16.15
N TYR A 104 1.19 1.24 -17.18
CA TYR A 104 0.09 2.20 -17.21
C TYR A 104 -0.64 2.14 -18.56
N CYS A 105 -1.91 2.52 -18.60
CA CYS A 105 -2.66 2.52 -19.87
C CYS A 105 -2.23 3.66 -20.80
N ILE A 106 -1.79 4.80 -20.26
CA ILE A 106 -1.40 5.98 -21.05
C ILE A 106 -0.38 6.84 -20.32
N ASP A 107 0.62 7.34 -21.06
CA ASP A 107 1.64 8.23 -20.49
C ASP A 107 1.11 9.63 -20.17
N ARG A 108 0.17 10.12 -21.00
CA ARG A 108 -0.39 11.48 -20.91
C ARG A 108 -1.89 11.49 -21.13
N LEU A 109 -2.64 11.81 -20.09
CA LEU A 109 -4.03 12.21 -20.21
C LEU A 109 -4.12 13.70 -20.51
N ASP A 110 -3.78 14.10 -21.74
CA ASP A 110 -3.94 15.49 -22.17
C ASP A 110 -5.28 15.69 -22.88
N LEU A 111 -6.21 16.38 -22.20
CA LEU A 111 -7.51 16.76 -22.72
C LEU A 111 -7.71 18.29 -22.73
N GLY A 112 -6.61 19.06 -22.60
CA GLY A 112 -6.63 20.52 -22.67
C GLY A 112 -5.96 21.23 -21.48
N PRO A 113 -6.02 22.57 -21.45
CA PRO A 113 -5.23 23.41 -20.53
C PRO A 113 -5.32 23.03 -19.05
N ALA A 114 -6.50 22.64 -18.56
CA ALA A 114 -6.67 22.23 -17.16
C ALA A 114 -5.92 20.94 -16.80
N TYR A 115 -5.66 20.05 -17.76
CA TYR A 115 -4.87 18.83 -17.58
C TYR A 115 -3.36 19.10 -17.61
N ARG A 116 -2.94 20.26 -18.14
CA ARG A 116 -1.55 20.72 -18.22
C ARG A 116 -1.19 21.77 -17.16
N LEU A 117 -2.10 22.09 -16.24
CA LEU A 117 -1.98 23.19 -15.28
C LEU A 117 -1.74 24.58 -15.93
N GLU A 118 -2.38 24.82 -17.08
CA GLU A 118 -2.27 26.09 -17.80
C GLU A 118 -3.38 27.08 -17.38
N ASP A 119 -3.11 28.37 -17.55
CA ASP A 119 -4.05 29.47 -17.28
C ASP A 119 -4.63 29.50 -15.86
N GLY A 120 -3.87 28.98 -14.88
CA GLY A 120 -4.29 28.86 -13.48
C GLY A 120 -5.40 27.82 -13.25
N ARG A 121 -5.65 26.93 -14.22
CA ARG A 121 -6.65 25.86 -14.15
C ARG A 121 -6.00 24.54 -13.75
N GLY A 122 -6.77 23.64 -13.14
CA GLY A 122 -6.30 22.31 -12.77
C GLY A 122 -7.46 21.33 -12.58
N ILE A 123 -7.16 20.04 -12.61
CA ILE A 123 -8.11 18.93 -12.44
C ILE A 123 -7.83 18.11 -11.16
N TYR A 124 -7.28 18.73 -10.13
CA TYR A 124 -7.10 18.08 -8.82
C TYR A 124 -8.38 17.37 -8.35
N GLY A 125 -8.23 16.11 -7.91
CA GLY A 125 -9.34 15.25 -7.45
C GLY A 125 -10.31 14.82 -8.56
N ARG A 126 -9.92 15.02 -9.82
CA ARG A 126 -10.58 14.57 -11.05
C ARG A 126 -9.56 13.81 -11.90
N GLY A 127 -9.87 13.59 -13.18
CA GLY A 127 -9.06 12.75 -14.06
C GLY A 127 -9.57 11.31 -14.05
N ILE A 128 -8.66 10.33 -14.01
CA ILE A 128 -8.98 8.90 -13.95
C ILE A 128 -9.65 8.58 -12.61
N TRP A 129 -10.88 8.08 -12.63
CA TRP A 129 -11.57 7.48 -11.47
C TRP A 129 -11.68 5.95 -11.66
N ALA A 130 -12.37 5.27 -10.73
CA ALA A 130 -12.52 3.82 -10.62
C ALA A 130 -12.44 3.07 -11.98
N PRO A 131 -11.35 2.33 -12.23
CA PRO A 131 -11.20 1.54 -13.44
C PRO A 131 -11.92 0.19 -13.32
N CYS A 132 -12.24 -0.40 -14.47
CA CYS A 132 -12.67 -1.78 -14.62
C CYS A 132 -11.77 -2.48 -15.65
N ILE A 133 -11.07 -3.54 -15.25
CA ILE A 133 -10.18 -4.34 -16.09
C ILE A 133 -10.85 -5.66 -16.46
N ARG A 134 -10.79 -6.05 -17.74
CA ARG A 134 -11.34 -7.33 -18.22
C ARG A 134 -10.40 -7.97 -19.24
N TYR A 135 -10.44 -9.29 -19.33
CA TYR A 135 -9.78 -10.04 -20.38
C TYR A 135 -10.82 -10.82 -21.18
N HIS A 136 -10.83 -10.66 -22.50
CA HIS A 136 -11.78 -11.33 -23.37
C HIS A 136 -11.18 -11.57 -24.74
N ASN A 137 -11.28 -12.80 -25.25
CA ASN A 137 -10.80 -13.21 -26.58
C ASN A 137 -9.36 -12.76 -26.91
N GLY A 138 -8.41 -13.01 -26.00
CA GLY A 138 -7.00 -12.71 -26.25
C GLY A 138 -6.59 -11.25 -25.99
N MET A 139 -7.50 -10.42 -25.48
CA MET A 139 -7.30 -8.98 -25.31
C MET A 139 -7.60 -8.54 -23.88
N PHE A 140 -6.74 -7.68 -23.34
CA PHE A 140 -7.03 -6.88 -22.15
C PHE A 140 -7.83 -5.65 -22.53
N TYR A 141 -8.78 -5.29 -21.68
CA TYR A 141 -9.58 -4.07 -21.75
C TYR A 141 -9.54 -3.36 -20.42
N VAL A 142 -9.44 -2.04 -20.44
CA VAL A 142 -9.59 -1.20 -19.25
C VAL A 142 -10.59 -0.09 -19.55
N PHE A 143 -11.60 0.03 -18.71
CA PHE A 143 -12.65 1.04 -18.78
C PHE A 143 -12.50 1.97 -17.60
N THR A 144 -12.49 3.28 -17.81
CA THR A 144 -12.44 4.24 -16.70
C THR A 144 -13.13 5.53 -17.10
N ASN A 145 -13.87 6.12 -16.17
CA ASN A 145 -14.51 7.40 -16.42
C ASN A 145 -13.57 8.55 -16.06
N VAL A 146 -13.32 9.43 -17.02
CA VAL A 146 -12.64 10.69 -16.78
C VAL A 146 -13.66 11.76 -16.42
N ASN A 147 -13.64 12.24 -15.18
CA ASN A 147 -14.62 13.21 -14.70
C ASN A 147 -14.60 14.49 -15.55
N GLY A 148 -15.72 14.80 -16.20
CA GLY A 148 -15.87 15.94 -17.11
C GLY A 148 -15.47 15.67 -18.57
N ALA A 149 -14.93 14.50 -18.91
CA ALA A 149 -14.59 14.13 -20.29
C ALA A 149 -15.34 12.89 -20.78
N GLY A 150 -15.64 11.93 -19.92
CA GLY A 150 -16.40 10.72 -20.26
C GLY A 150 -15.59 9.43 -20.15
N LEU A 151 -16.21 8.34 -20.59
CA LEU A 151 -15.68 6.98 -20.46
C LEU A 151 -14.54 6.75 -21.45
N GLN A 152 -13.37 6.40 -20.95
CA GLN A 152 -12.22 5.98 -21.74
C GLN A 152 -12.18 4.46 -21.80
N VAL A 153 -11.98 3.93 -23.01
CA VAL A 153 -11.86 2.50 -23.26
C VAL A 153 -10.49 2.22 -23.84
N PHE A 154 -9.68 1.48 -23.09
CA PHE A 154 -8.36 1.01 -23.48
C PHE A 154 -8.42 -0.45 -23.88
N ARG A 155 -7.64 -0.85 -24.90
CA ARG A 155 -7.49 -2.26 -25.29
C ARG A 155 -6.09 -2.60 -25.77
N SER A 156 -5.56 -3.76 -25.37
CA SER A 156 -4.22 -4.24 -25.72
C SER A 156 -4.16 -5.77 -25.73
N LYS A 157 -3.24 -6.36 -26.49
CA LYS A 157 -2.91 -7.80 -26.42
C LYS A 157 -2.01 -8.16 -25.25
N SER A 158 -1.33 -7.17 -24.67
CA SER A 158 -0.42 -7.30 -23.53
C SER A 158 -0.83 -6.31 -22.44
N ILE A 159 -0.71 -6.71 -21.17
CA ILE A 159 -0.94 -5.82 -20.03
C ILE A 159 0.02 -4.61 -20.03
N GLU A 160 1.18 -4.74 -20.67
CA GLU A 160 2.18 -3.67 -20.79
C GLU A 160 1.88 -2.69 -21.94
N GLY A 161 0.84 -2.96 -22.74
CA GLY A 161 0.53 -2.20 -23.95
C GLY A 161 1.25 -2.72 -25.21
N PRO A 162 1.30 -1.92 -26.29
CA PRO A 162 0.72 -0.59 -26.41
C PRO A 162 -0.81 -0.61 -26.38
N TRP A 163 -1.41 0.39 -25.76
CA TRP A 163 -2.85 0.50 -25.60
C TRP A 163 -3.49 1.32 -26.72
N GLN A 164 -4.53 0.77 -27.35
CA GLN A 164 -5.45 1.56 -28.18
C GLN A 164 -6.51 2.20 -27.29
N ARG A 165 -6.98 3.40 -27.65
CA ARG A 165 -7.93 4.18 -26.85
C ARG A 165 -9.05 4.77 -27.70
N ASN A 166 -10.28 4.78 -27.16
CA ASN A 166 -11.37 5.65 -27.61
C ASN A 166 -12.17 6.19 -26.42
N GLN A 167 -13.09 7.12 -26.69
CA GLN A 167 -13.93 7.76 -25.69
C GLN A 167 -15.42 7.57 -26.01
N LEU A 168 -16.22 7.38 -24.96
CA LEU A 168 -17.68 7.27 -24.97
C LEU A 168 -18.29 8.27 -23.98
N ALA A 169 -19.63 8.37 -23.98
CA ALA A 169 -20.35 9.12 -22.95
C ALA A 169 -20.07 8.53 -21.54
N GLY A 170 -19.88 9.41 -20.55
CA GLY A 170 -19.44 9.01 -19.21
C GLY A 170 -20.41 8.10 -18.47
N ARG A 171 -19.85 7.21 -17.63
CA ARG A 171 -20.55 6.32 -16.71
C ARG A 171 -19.79 6.30 -15.40
N HIS A 172 -20.42 6.71 -14.32
CA HIS A 172 -19.77 6.79 -13.01
C HIS A 172 -19.65 5.38 -12.42
N ASP A 173 -18.46 5.06 -11.89
CA ASP A 173 -18.18 3.85 -11.11
C ASP A 173 -18.72 2.57 -11.76
N LEU A 174 -18.34 2.42 -13.01
CA LEU A 174 -18.89 1.40 -13.90
C LEU A 174 -18.20 0.04 -13.71
N SER A 175 -18.93 -1.00 -14.10
CA SER A 175 -18.33 -2.32 -14.37
C SER A 175 -18.79 -2.86 -15.71
N VAL A 176 -17.91 -3.57 -16.42
CA VAL A 176 -18.21 -4.19 -17.72
C VAL A 176 -18.19 -5.71 -17.59
N LEU A 177 -19.16 -6.38 -18.20
CA LEU A 177 -19.22 -7.84 -18.33
C LEU A 177 -19.31 -8.21 -19.81
N PHE A 178 -18.32 -8.96 -20.31
CA PHE A 178 -18.44 -9.69 -21.58
C PHE A 178 -19.17 -10.99 -21.27
N ASP A 179 -20.42 -11.12 -21.69
CA ASP A 179 -21.29 -12.22 -21.30
C ASP A 179 -21.29 -13.36 -22.33
N ASP A 180 -21.66 -14.56 -21.86
CA ASP A 180 -21.76 -15.78 -22.68
C ASP A 180 -22.85 -15.69 -23.76
N ASP A 181 -23.80 -14.75 -23.61
CA ASP A 181 -24.84 -14.49 -24.61
C ASP A 181 -24.33 -13.64 -25.81
N GLY A 182 -23.05 -13.28 -25.79
CA GLY A 182 -22.39 -12.49 -26.83
C GLY A 182 -22.56 -10.97 -26.68
N LYS A 183 -23.26 -10.49 -25.65
CA LYS A 183 -23.42 -9.06 -25.36
C LYS A 183 -22.36 -8.57 -24.38
N ILE A 184 -22.21 -7.25 -24.35
CA ILE A 184 -21.27 -6.56 -23.48
C ILE A 184 -22.08 -5.63 -22.60
N TYR A 185 -22.32 -6.04 -21.35
CA TYR A 185 -23.08 -5.25 -20.39
C TYR A 185 -22.19 -4.26 -19.66
N ILE A 186 -22.74 -3.09 -19.35
CA ILE A 186 -22.13 -2.11 -18.47
C ILE A 186 -23.14 -1.66 -17.40
N ILE A 187 -22.80 -1.90 -16.14
CA ILE A 187 -23.52 -1.34 -14.98
C ILE A 187 -22.80 -0.08 -14.51
N SER A 188 -23.54 0.88 -13.93
CA SER A 188 -22.94 2.12 -13.39
C SER A 188 -23.84 2.81 -12.37
N GLY A 189 -23.27 3.79 -11.67
CA GLY A 189 -24.00 4.67 -10.76
C GLY A 189 -23.61 4.48 -9.29
N ALA A 190 -24.31 5.19 -8.42
CA ALA A 190 -24.07 5.20 -6.98
C ALA A 190 -25.37 5.08 -6.16
N ARG A 191 -26.54 5.02 -6.84
CA ARG A 191 -27.86 5.03 -6.20
C ARG A 191 -28.84 4.18 -6.97
N ASN A 192 -29.64 3.40 -6.24
CA ASN A 192 -30.73 2.59 -6.78
C ASN A 192 -31.83 3.44 -7.46
N PRO A 193 -32.40 2.99 -8.59
CA PRO A 193 -32.02 1.81 -9.37
C PRO A 193 -30.82 2.09 -10.29
N TYR A 194 -30.01 1.05 -10.53
CA TYR A 194 -28.73 1.16 -11.24
C TYR A 194 -28.89 0.89 -12.73
N PRO A 195 -28.48 1.80 -13.63
CA PRO A 195 -28.52 1.54 -15.06
C PRO A 195 -27.62 0.38 -15.47
N ILE A 196 -28.17 -0.54 -16.26
CA ILE A 196 -27.43 -1.52 -17.05
C ILE A 196 -27.69 -1.19 -18.52
N GLU A 197 -26.63 -1.03 -19.30
CA GLU A 197 -26.69 -0.77 -20.73
C GLU A 197 -25.84 -1.80 -21.49
N GLU A 198 -25.95 -1.80 -22.81
CA GLU A 198 -25.15 -2.66 -23.69
C GLU A 198 -24.20 -1.81 -24.53
N LEU A 199 -22.94 -2.24 -24.64
CA LEU A 199 -21.94 -1.68 -25.54
C LEU A 199 -21.97 -2.43 -26.87
N THR A 200 -21.75 -1.71 -27.98
CA THR A 200 -21.56 -2.37 -29.28
C THR A 200 -20.31 -3.27 -29.26
N PRO A 201 -20.26 -4.35 -30.07
CA PRO A 201 -19.10 -5.26 -30.07
C PRO A 201 -17.75 -4.61 -30.37
N ASP A 202 -17.75 -3.47 -31.09
CA ASP A 202 -16.54 -2.68 -31.37
C ASP A 202 -16.14 -1.72 -30.24
N LEU A 203 -16.93 -1.65 -29.16
CA LEU A 203 -16.76 -0.78 -28.00
C LEU A 203 -16.69 0.72 -28.34
N LYS A 204 -17.36 1.14 -29.42
CA LYS A 204 -17.39 2.54 -29.89
C LYS A 204 -18.71 3.26 -29.62
N SER A 205 -19.74 2.56 -29.18
CA SER A 205 -21.03 3.17 -28.85
C SER A 205 -21.83 2.29 -27.89
N PHE A 206 -22.93 2.85 -27.38
CA PHE A 206 -23.95 2.09 -26.66
C PHE A 206 -25.01 1.62 -27.64
N VAL A 207 -25.55 0.41 -27.46
CA VAL A 207 -26.66 -0.11 -28.27
C VAL A 207 -27.92 0.70 -27.93
N PRO A 208 -28.57 1.37 -28.91
CA PRO A 208 -29.75 2.19 -28.65
C PRO A 208 -30.91 1.38 -28.04
N GLY A 209 -31.57 1.91 -27.02
CA GLY A 209 -32.72 1.27 -26.37
C GLY A 209 -32.38 0.06 -25.48
N SER A 210 -31.09 -0.29 -25.30
CA SER A 210 -30.66 -1.42 -24.46
C SER A 210 -30.77 -1.17 -22.96
N ARG A 211 -30.95 0.10 -22.56
CA ARG A 211 -30.94 0.53 -21.16
C ARG A 211 -32.04 -0.16 -20.37
N ARG A 212 -31.62 -0.87 -19.34
CA ARG A 212 -32.44 -1.49 -18.30
C ARG A 212 -31.93 -1.05 -16.93
N VAL A 213 -32.57 -1.54 -15.86
CA VAL A 213 -32.18 -1.19 -14.50
C VAL A 213 -32.07 -2.44 -13.62
N MET A 214 -31.02 -2.46 -12.80
CA MET A 214 -30.94 -3.33 -11.63
C MET A 214 -31.62 -2.62 -10.47
N ASP A 215 -32.76 -3.15 -10.03
CA ASP A 215 -33.40 -2.76 -8.78
C ASP A 215 -32.87 -3.64 -7.65
N ALA A 216 -31.89 -3.10 -6.91
CA ALA A 216 -31.14 -3.77 -5.86
C ALA A 216 -30.95 -2.79 -4.68
N PRO A 217 -32.01 -2.48 -3.91
CA PRO A 217 -31.92 -1.54 -2.82
C PRO A 217 -30.89 -1.99 -1.78
N GLY A 218 -30.05 -1.05 -1.32
CA GLY A 218 -28.99 -1.32 -0.34
C GLY A 218 -27.61 -1.49 -0.96
N MET A 219 -27.47 -1.59 -2.27
CA MET A 219 -26.18 -1.47 -2.98
C MET A 219 -25.67 -0.01 -2.95
N GLY A 220 -24.46 0.23 -3.48
CA GLY A 220 -23.80 1.54 -3.46
C GLY A 220 -23.09 1.90 -4.76
N GLU A 221 -21.86 2.40 -4.67
CA GLU A 221 -20.99 2.79 -5.81
C GLU A 221 -19.78 1.84 -5.94
N GLY A 222 -18.92 2.08 -6.93
CA GLY A 222 -17.77 1.21 -7.23
C GLY A 222 -18.20 -0.21 -7.65
N HIS A 223 -18.98 -0.32 -8.73
CA HIS A 223 -19.54 -1.61 -9.16
C HIS A 223 -18.47 -2.59 -9.70
N HIS A 224 -18.63 -3.86 -9.34
CA HIS A 224 -17.92 -4.99 -9.93
C HIS A 224 -18.92 -6.07 -10.33
N LEU A 225 -19.22 -6.16 -11.63
CA LEU A 225 -20.18 -7.11 -12.21
C LEU A 225 -19.47 -8.37 -12.70
N TYR A 226 -20.02 -9.52 -12.31
CA TYR A 226 -19.51 -10.85 -12.62
C TYR A 226 -20.63 -11.77 -13.10
N LYS A 227 -20.22 -12.81 -13.81
CA LYS A 227 -21.00 -14.02 -14.00
C LYS A 227 -20.20 -15.21 -13.48
N ILE A 228 -20.74 -15.89 -12.48
CA ILE A 228 -20.07 -16.99 -11.77
C ILE A 228 -21.04 -18.16 -11.73
N ASN A 229 -20.63 -19.30 -12.28
CA ASN A 229 -21.43 -20.53 -12.32
C ASN A 229 -22.87 -20.32 -12.83
N GLY A 230 -23.02 -19.52 -13.89
CA GLY A 230 -24.31 -19.24 -14.52
C GLY A 230 -25.20 -18.20 -13.82
N LYS A 231 -24.77 -17.64 -12.68
CA LYS A 231 -25.47 -16.56 -11.97
C LYS A 231 -24.74 -15.23 -12.10
N TYR A 232 -25.47 -14.13 -12.04
CA TYR A 232 -24.92 -12.77 -12.04
C TYR A 232 -24.71 -12.29 -10.62
N TYR A 233 -23.58 -11.60 -10.42
CA TYR A 233 -23.22 -10.98 -9.16
C TYR A 233 -22.75 -9.55 -9.41
N ASP A 234 -23.21 -8.60 -8.62
CA ASP A 234 -22.64 -7.26 -8.57
C ASP A 234 -22.17 -6.99 -7.14
N VAL A 235 -20.94 -6.53 -6.99
CA VAL A 235 -20.38 -6.13 -5.70
C VAL A 235 -20.15 -4.62 -5.72
N SER A 236 -20.61 -3.91 -4.69
CA SER A 236 -20.47 -2.45 -4.59
C SER A 236 -20.35 -2.00 -3.13
N ALA A 237 -19.84 -0.79 -2.89
CA ALA A 237 -19.65 -0.22 -1.56
C ALA A 237 -20.67 0.89 -1.29
N ILE A 238 -21.32 0.87 -0.12
CA ILE A 238 -22.18 1.99 0.29
C ILE A 238 -21.29 3.13 0.77
N PRO A 239 -21.26 4.30 0.10
CA PRO A 239 -20.39 5.40 0.52
C PRO A 239 -20.81 5.92 1.91
N GLY A 240 -19.88 6.01 2.86
CA GLY A 240 -20.22 6.43 4.23
C GLY A 240 -19.11 6.21 5.28
N ALA A 241 -19.40 6.55 6.55
CA ALA A 241 -18.43 6.47 7.64
C ALA A 241 -18.14 5.04 8.13
N THR A 242 -19.16 4.18 8.12
CA THR A 242 -19.04 2.72 8.21
C THR A 242 -19.41 2.14 6.85
N THR A 243 -18.40 1.96 6.01
CA THR A 243 -18.56 1.48 4.64
C THR A 243 -18.68 -0.04 4.70
N ASP A 244 -19.84 -0.57 4.35
CA ASP A 244 -20.04 -2.01 4.15
C ASP A 244 -19.95 -2.28 2.64
N GLN A 245 -19.31 -3.39 2.27
CA GLN A 245 -19.43 -3.95 0.92
C GLN A 245 -20.67 -4.84 0.85
N MET A 246 -21.43 -4.66 -0.22
CA MET A 246 -22.67 -5.35 -0.50
C MET A 246 -22.50 -6.20 -1.75
N VAL A 247 -23.28 -7.29 -1.84
CA VAL A 247 -23.35 -8.14 -3.01
C VAL A 247 -24.80 -8.35 -3.41
N ALA A 248 -25.11 -8.07 -4.67
CA ALA A 248 -26.37 -8.45 -5.31
C ALA A 248 -26.15 -9.72 -6.14
N ARG A 249 -27.12 -10.63 -6.12
CA ARG A 249 -27.12 -11.87 -6.91
C ARG A 249 -28.42 -12.01 -7.69
N SER A 250 -28.36 -12.50 -8.93
CA SER A 250 -29.53 -12.93 -9.69
C SER A 250 -29.22 -14.09 -10.66
N ASP A 251 -30.25 -14.83 -11.07
CA ASP A 251 -30.18 -15.82 -12.15
C ASP A 251 -30.29 -15.19 -13.54
N SER A 252 -30.71 -13.93 -13.62
CA SER A 252 -30.84 -13.15 -14.86
C SER A 252 -30.25 -11.76 -14.67
N ILE A 253 -29.63 -11.21 -15.71
CA ILE A 253 -29.16 -9.82 -15.71
C ILE A 253 -30.32 -8.83 -15.47
N ASP A 254 -31.55 -9.23 -15.82
CA ASP A 254 -32.78 -8.45 -15.63
C ASP A 254 -33.35 -8.55 -14.22
N GLY A 255 -32.75 -9.37 -13.34
CA GLY A 255 -33.27 -9.63 -12.01
C GLY A 255 -34.37 -10.71 -11.97
N PRO A 256 -35.07 -10.84 -10.84
CA PRO A 256 -34.94 -10.01 -9.63
C PRO A 256 -33.58 -10.21 -8.93
N TRP A 257 -33.05 -9.15 -8.32
CA TRP A 257 -31.78 -9.16 -7.61
C TRP A 257 -32.01 -9.34 -6.11
N THR A 258 -31.26 -10.25 -5.49
CA THR A 258 -31.24 -10.42 -4.02
C THR A 258 -29.95 -9.82 -3.48
N VAL A 259 -30.05 -8.95 -2.48
CA VAL A 259 -28.90 -8.24 -1.89
C VAL A 259 -28.55 -8.83 -0.53
N GLU A 260 -27.26 -9.00 -0.28
CA GLU A 260 -26.70 -9.44 1.00
C GLU A 260 -25.47 -8.60 1.36
N ARG A 261 -25.16 -8.52 2.66
CA ARG A 261 -23.96 -7.82 3.13
C ARG A 261 -22.74 -8.73 3.01
N MET A 262 -21.75 -8.34 2.21
CA MET A 262 -20.54 -9.13 1.98
C MET A 262 -19.55 -9.03 3.16
N VAL A 263 -19.33 -7.82 3.67
CA VAL A 263 -18.50 -7.51 4.84
C VAL A 263 -19.19 -6.48 5.72
N GLN A 264 -18.96 -6.51 7.03
CA GLN A 264 -19.63 -5.63 7.97
C GLN A 264 -18.68 -5.03 9.00
N GLY A 265 -18.48 -3.70 8.94
CA GLY A 265 -17.75 -2.96 9.97
C GLY A 265 -16.39 -3.58 10.34
N GLU A 266 -15.70 -4.17 9.37
CA GLU A 266 -14.37 -4.78 9.54
C GLU A 266 -13.32 -3.75 9.17
N SER A 267 -12.37 -3.46 10.06
CA SER A 267 -11.31 -2.48 9.82
C SER A 267 -9.90 -3.09 9.89
N LEU A 268 -9.79 -4.42 10.05
CA LEU A 268 -8.54 -5.12 10.36
C LEU A 268 -7.82 -4.57 11.59
N GLY A 269 -8.57 -3.88 12.46
CA GLY A 269 -8.06 -3.21 13.64
C GLY A 269 -7.43 -1.86 13.34
N VAL A 270 -7.52 -1.33 12.12
CA VAL A 270 -7.10 0.04 11.83
C VAL A 270 -7.97 1.00 12.63
N THR A 271 -7.32 2.01 13.22
CA THR A 271 -7.90 2.88 14.24
C THR A 271 -8.08 4.29 13.75
N VAL A 272 -9.14 4.96 14.21
CA VAL A 272 -9.15 6.42 14.32
C VAL A 272 -8.17 6.74 15.44
N ALA A 273 -6.86 6.65 15.21
CA ALA A 273 -6.00 7.53 15.96
C ALA A 273 -6.36 8.88 15.37
N THR A 274 -7.29 9.58 16.01
CA THR A 274 -7.61 10.93 15.60
C THR A 274 -6.26 11.64 15.50
N PRO A 275 -5.83 12.19 14.35
CA PRO A 275 -4.94 13.34 14.43
C PRO A 275 -5.58 14.28 15.43
N VAL A 276 -4.81 15.12 16.12
CA VAL A 276 -5.27 15.98 17.24
C VAL A 276 -6.54 16.80 16.91
N SER A 277 -6.98 16.86 15.65
CA SER A 277 -8.18 17.51 15.12
C SER A 277 -9.26 16.60 14.48
N ALA A 278 -9.12 15.28 14.49
CA ALA A 278 -10.12 14.40 13.88
C ALA A 278 -11.38 14.27 14.75
N THR A 279 -12.53 14.21 14.09
CA THR A 279 -13.88 14.19 14.67
C THR A 279 -14.59 12.89 14.34
N ALA A 280 -15.69 12.60 15.01
CA ALA A 280 -16.55 11.45 14.73
C ALA A 280 -17.11 11.39 13.29
N SER A 281 -16.89 12.43 12.47
CA SER A 281 -17.27 12.49 11.05
C SER A 281 -16.16 12.09 10.07
N ASP A 282 -14.96 11.79 10.57
CA ASP A 282 -13.85 11.28 9.75
C ASP A 282 -14.10 9.82 9.38
N ARG A 283 -14.06 9.55 8.07
CA ARG A 283 -14.76 8.46 7.36
C ARG A 283 -13.84 7.27 7.07
N GLY A 284 -14.42 6.07 6.91
CA GLY A 284 -13.94 5.06 5.96
C GLY A 284 -12.86 4.05 6.36
N LEU A 285 -12.66 3.76 7.65
CA LEU A 285 -11.65 2.77 8.10
C LEU A 285 -11.98 1.31 7.77
N THR A 286 -13.20 1.03 7.32
CA THR A 286 -13.67 -0.34 7.12
C THR A 286 -13.38 -0.80 5.70
N LEU A 287 -13.22 -2.11 5.52
CA LEU A 287 -13.01 -2.73 4.23
C LEU A 287 -14.20 -2.45 3.31
N HIS A 288 -13.93 -1.86 2.15
CA HIS A 288 -14.92 -1.52 1.14
C HIS A 288 -14.27 -1.32 -0.23
N GLN A 289 -15.08 -1.41 -1.26
CA GLN A 289 -14.75 -1.26 -2.68
C GLN A 289 -13.61 -2.16 -3.15
N GLY A 290 -13.82 -2.79 -4.30
CA GLY A 290 -12.88 -3.74 -4.86
C GLY A 290 -13.56 -5.01 -5.35
N GLY A 291 -12.75 -5.86 -5.96
CA GLY A 291 -13.23 -7.03 -6.66
C GLY A 291 -13.01 -8.36 -5.94
N ILE A 292 -13.49 -9.42 -6.57
CA ILE A 292 -13.30 -10.81 -6.15
C ILE A 292 -12.67 -11.62 -7.27
N VAL A 293 -11.87 -12.62 -6.91
CA VAL A 293 -11.16 -13.47 -7.85
C VAL A 293 -11.01 -14.87 -7.29
N ASP A 294 -11.01 -15.88 -8.16
CA ASP A 294 -10.75 -17.26 -7.82
C ASP A 294 -9.28 -17.63 -8.06
N THR A 295 -8.82 -18.71 -7.41
CA THR A 295 -7.54 -19.35 -7.69
C THR A 295 -7.75 -20.63 -8.52
N PRO A 296 -6.70 -21.18 -9.15
CA PRO A 296 -6.77 -22.50 -9.80
C PRO A 296 -7.21 -23.64 -8.87
N SER A 297 -6.99 -23.52 -7.55
CA SER A 297 -7.47 -24.49 -6.54
C SER A 297 -8.96 -24.35 -6.20
N GLY A 298 -9.64 -23.31 -6.72
CA GLY A 298 -11.05 -23.02 -6.45
C GLY A 298 -11.30 -22.19 -5.19
N GLN A 299 -10.25 -21.67 -4.54
CA GLN A 299 -10.41 -20.70 -3.46
C GLN A 299 -10.87 -19.37 -4.03
N TRP A 300 -11.63 -18.60 -3.24
CA TRP A 300 -12.05 -17.25 -3.59
C TRP A 300 -11.48 -16.22 -2.63
N TRP A 301 -11.10 -15.08 -3.18
CA TRP A 301 -10.47 -13.99 -2.45
C TRP A 301 -11.03 -12.65 -2.92
N SER A 302 -11.01 -11.65 -2.04
CA SER A 302 -11.29 -10.27 -2.40
C SER A 302 -10.04 -9.42 -2.25
N VAL A 303 -9.76 -8.60 -3.26
CA VAL A 303 -8.86 -7.46 -3.14
C VAL A 303 -9.73 -6.23 -2.88
N ILE A 304 -9.64 -5.69 -1.67
CA ILE A 304 -10.57 -4.73 -1.12
C ILE A 304 -9.81 -3.60 -0.44
N MET A 305 -10.27 -2.35 -0.58
CA MET A 305 -9.57 -1.20 0.00
C MET A 305 -10.11 -0.80 1.39
N SER A 306 -9.36 0.06 2.08
CA SER A 306 -9.78 0.77 3.28
C SER A 306 -9.10 2.14 3.36
N ASP A 307 -9.72 3.12 3.99
CA ASP A 307 -9.14 4.46 4.13
C ASP A 307 -8.17 4.49 5.32
N HIS A 308 -6.95 5.00 5.10
CA HIS A 308 -5.85 5.02 6.07
C HIS A 308 -5.32 6.44 6.29
N GLY A 309 -6.23 7.40 6.45
CA GLY A 309 -5.88 8.79 6.75
C GLY A 309 -4.91 9.36 5.72
N SER A 310 -3.88 10.06 6.17
CA SER A 310 -2.95 10.74 5.26
C SER A 310 -2.18 9.81 4.30
N ALA A 311 -2.09 8.51 4.60
CA ALA A 311 -1.47 7.54 3.71
C ALA A 311 -2.31 7.24 2.45
N GLY A 312 -3.58 7.65 2.42
CA GLY A 312 -4.51 7.37 1.33
C GLY A 312 -5.32 6.11 1.58
N ARG A 313 -5.78 5.47 0.51
CA ARG A 313 -6.59 4.24 0.56
C ARG A 313 -5.69 3.05 0.25
N MET A 314 -5.62 2.09 1.16
CA MET A 314 -4.75 0.92 1.05
C MET A 314 -5.56 -0.29 0.64
N VAL A 315 -4.92 -1.23 -0.04
CA VAL A 315 -5.55 -2.48 -0.48
C VAL A 315 -5.15 -3.65 0.41
N SER A 316 -6.13 -4.49 0.70
CA SER A 316 -6.00 -5.71 1.49
C SER A 316 -6.47 -6.91 0.69
N LEU A 317 -5.93 -8.08 0.99
CA LEU A 317 -6.37 -9.38 0.50
C LEU A 317 -7.11 -10.10 1.62
N VAL A 318 -8.35 -10.53 1.36
CA VAL A 318 -9.18 -11.22 2.36
C VAL A 318 -9.86 -12.45 1.77
N PRO A 319 -9.98 -13.55 2.54
CA PRO A 319 -10.60 -14.78 2.04
C PRO A 319 -12.11 -14.61 1.86
N ILE A 320 -12.70 -15.36 0.93
CA ILE A 320 -14.14 -15.47 0.71
C ILE A 320 -14.61 -16.87 1.06
N THR A 321 -15.71 -16.96 1.79
CA THR A 321 -16.48 -18.18 1.99
C THR A 321 -17.84 -18.05 1.32
N TRP A 322 -18.20 -19.02 0.48
CA TRP A 322 -19.52 -19.09 -0.13
C TRP A 322 -20.54 -19.66 0.86
N ARG A 323 -21.66 -18.96 1.05
CA ARG A 323 -22.81 -19.43 1.84
C ARG A 323 -24.10 -19.03 1.14
N GLU A 324 -24.98 -20.00 0.90
CA GLU A 324 -26.26 -19.76 0.20
C GLU A 324 -26.07 -19.04 -1.14
N ASP A 325 -25.03 -19.45 -1.89
CA ASP A 325 -24.50 -18.86 -3.12
C ASP A 325 -24.12 -17.37 -3.05
N PHE A 326 -23.86 -16.82 -1.87
CA PHE A 326 -23.26 -15.49 -1.73
C PHE A 326 -21.76 -15.60 -1.38
N PRO A 327 -20.88 -14.81 -2.03
CA PRO A 327 -19.47 -14.71 -1.67
C PRO A 327 -19.34 -13.78 -0.46
N LEU A 328 -19.11 -14.32 0.73
CA LEU A 328 -19.00 -13.53 1.96
C LEU A 328 -17.54 -13.43 2.37
N ILE A 329 -17.08 -12.23 2.74
CA ILE A 329 -15.72 -12.06 3.26
C ILE A 329 -15.60 -12.80 4.60
N GLY A 330 -14.49 -13.51 4.79
CA GLY A 330 -14.13 -14.20 6.02
C GLY A 330 -14.06 -15.71 5.91
N LEU A 331 -13.60 -16.32 7.00
CA LEU A 331 -13.49 -17.77 7.15
C LEU A 331 -14.83 -18.35 7.64
N PRO A 332 -15.10 -19.67 7.46
CA PRO A 332 -16.41 -20.25 7.75
C PRO A 332 -16.95 -20.02 9.17
N GLY A 333 -16.07 -19.94 10.17
CA GLY A 333 -16.45 -19.72 11.58
C GLY A 333 -16.56 -18.25 12.00
N ASN A 334 -16.20 -17.32 11.10
CA ASN A 334 -16.14 -15.89 11.40
C ASN A 334 -16.43 -15.05 10.14
N LEU A 335 -17.59 -15.29 9.53
CA LEU A 335 -18.04 -14.58 8.33
C LEU A 335 -18.27 -13.09 8.59
N ARG A 336 -18.10 -12.27 7.54
CA ARG A 336 -18.14 -10.79 7.54
C ARG A 336 -17.00 -10.11 8.29
N LYS A 337 -15.99 -10.89 8.68
CA LYS A 337 -14.76 -10.46 9.34
C LYS A 337 -13.57 -11.06 8.64
N ALA A 338 -12.42 -10.40 8.71
CA ALA A 338 -11.24 -10.81 7.97
C ALA A 338 -10.01 -10.91 8.88
N PRO A 339 -9.19 -11.95 8.73
CA PRO A 339 -7.91 -12.00 9.41
C PRO A 339 -6.93 -10.99 8.80
N ASN A 340 -6.18 -10.27 9.64
CA ASN A 340 -5.11 -9.39 9.15
C ASN A 340 -3.95 -10.22 8.55
N THR A 341 -3.63 -11.36 9.15
CA THR A 341 -2.60 -12.30 8.70
C THR A 341 -3.23 -13.67 8.44
N TRP A 342 -2.94 -14.26 7.30
CA TRP A 342 -3.46 -15.58 6.93
C TRP A 342 -2.50 -16.36 6.02
N ILE A 343 -2.78 -17.64 5.80
CA ILE A 343 -2.02 -18.46 4.85
C ILE A 343 -2.17 -17.88 3.43
N LYS A 344 -1.10 -17.94 2.65
CA LYS A 344 -1.13 -17.47 1.25
C LYS A 344 -2.19 -18.23 0.45
N PRO A 345 -2.82 -17.57 -0.56
CA PRO A 345 -3.71 -18.26 -1.49
C PRO A 345 -3.02 -19.44 -2.17
N ASP A 346 -3.75 -20.53 -2.34
CA ASP A 346 -3.26 -21.68 -3.10
C ASP A 346 -3.44 -21.41 -4.59
N THR A 347 -2.44 -20.74 -5.18
CA THR A 347 -2.41 -20.41 -6.61
C THR A 347 -1.62 -21.42 -7.45
N GLY A 348 -1.02 -22.44 -6.83
CA GLY A 348 -0.02 -23.29 -7.47
C GLY A 348 1.36 -22.63 -7.64
N HIS A 349 1.55 -21.39 -7.18
CA HIS A 349 2.81 -20.68 -7.23
C HIS A 349 3.36 -20.38 -5.84
N LEU A 350 4.63 -20.74 -5.63
CA LEU A 350 5.42 -20.28 -4.50
C LEU A 350 6.37 -19.20 -5.00
N GLN A 351 6.33 -18.04 -4.37
CA GLN A 351 7.27 -16.96 -4.59
C GLN A 351 7.96 -16.60 -3.28
N GLU A 352 9.25 -16.30 -3.40
CA GLU A 352 9.99 -15.63 -2.33
C GLU A 352 9.42 -14.24 -2.08
N PRO A 353 9.48 -13.73 -0.83
CA PRO A 353 9.05 -12.38 -0.52
C PRO A 353 9.69 -11.34 -1.43
N ARG A 354 8.86 -10.48 -2.03
CA ARG A 354 9.31 -9.38 -2.89
C ARG A 354 8.59 -8.09 -2.52
N PRO A 355 9.29 -6.94 -2.47
CA PRO A 355 8.62 -5.65 -2.36
C PRO A 355 7.97 -5.29 -3.69
N SER A 356 6.82 -4.63 -3.63
CA SER A 356 6.13 -4.15 -4.84
C SER A 356 6.73 -2.90 -5.45
N PHE A 357 7.48 -2.15 -4.64
CA PHE A 357 8.02 -0.85 -5.00
C PHE A 357 9.44 -0.72 -4.45
N ILE A 358 10.38 -0.40 -5.34
CA ILE A 358 11.73 0.06 -4.99
C ILE A 358 11.81 1.50 -5.45
N ARG A 359 11.83 2.44 -4.49
CA ARG A 359 11.55 3.86 -4.73
C ARG A 359 12.77 4.68 -5.08
N ASP A 360 13.93 4.18 -4.71
CA ASP A 360 15.19 4.89 -4.89
C ASP A 360 15.43 5.16 -6.39
N ASP A 361 16.01 6.33 -6.67
CA ASP A 361 16.37 6.76 -8.02
C ASP A 361 17.60 7.68 -7.94
N ASP A 362 18.69 7.21 -8.54
CA ASP A 362 19.96 7.96 -8.70
C ASP A 362 20.03 8.66 -10.06
N PHE A 363 19.00 8.53 -10.91
CA PHE A 363 18.89 9.17 -12.23
C PHE A 363 20.03 8.85 -13.23
N GLU A 364 20.95 7.94 -12.92
CA GLU A 364 22.13 7.60 -13.74
C GLU A 364 21.76 6.90 -15.06
N ASN A 365 20.65 6.17 -15.08
CA ASN A 365 20.28 5.31 -16.19
C ASN A 365 19.57 6.04 -17.35
N GLY A 366 19.46 7.37 -17.30
CA GLY A 366 18.79 8.18 -18.32
C GLY A 366 17.28 7.90 -18.44
N LYS A 367 16.70 7.20 -17.47
CA LYS A 367 15.27 6.87 -17.37
C LYS A 367 14.82 7.06 -15.93
N LEU A 368 13.66 7.67 -15.76
CA LEU A 368 12.99 7.73 -14.48
C LEU A 368 12.61 6.32 -14.02
N ASN A 369 12.74 6.05 -12.72
CA ASN A 369 12.08 4.93 -12.08
C ASN A 369 10.59 4.91 -12.46
N ARG A 370 10.06 3.73 -12.82
CA ARG A 370 8.70 3.56 -13.34
C ARG A 370 7.60 3.93 -12.33
N HIS A 371 7.95 4.09 -11.04
CA HIS A 371 7.01 4.50 -9.99
C HIS A 371 6.74 6.01 -9.95
N TRP A 372 7.55 6.82 -10.64
CA TRP A 372 7.32 8.26 -10.73
C TRP A 372 6.02 8.58 -11.47
N GLN A 373 5.29 9.55 -10.94
CA GLN A 373 4.16 10.17 -11.62
C GLN A 373 4.21 11.68 -11.51
N TRP A 374 4.03 12.37 -12.62
CA TRP A 374 3.84 13.81 -12.71
C TRP A 374 2.49 14.21 -12.14
N ASN A 375 2.48 15.28 -11.36
CA ASN A 375 1.27 16.01 -11.00
C ASN A 375 0.79 16.78 -12.24
N HIS A 376 -0.30 16.31 -12.86
CA HIS A 376 -0.78 16.76 -14.17
C HIS A 376 0.17 16.40 -15.33
N VAL A 377 -0.18 16.77 -16.56
CA VAL A 377 0.62 16.46 -17.76
C VAL A 377 1.90 17.32 -17.75
N PRO A 378 3.09 16.73 -17.85
CA PRO A 378 4.34 17.48 -17.84
C PRO A 378 4.61 18.17 -19.18
N ASP A 379 5.42 19.22 -19.15
CA ASP A 379 6.09 19.80 -20.31
C ASP A 379 7.46 19.16 -20.49
N ASP A 380 7.61 18.32 -21.52
CA ASP A 380 8.85 17.57 -21.78
C ASP A 380 10.02 18.42 -22.22
N THR A 381 9.77 19.69 -22.59
CA THR A 381 10.84 20.63 -22.91
C THR A 381 11.45 21.27 -21.65
N LYS A 382 10.94 20.90 -20.47
CA LYS A 382 11.28 21.52 -19.17
C LYS A 382 11.74 20.54 -18.11
N TRP A 383 12.06 19.31 -18.48
CA TRP A 383 12.78 18.37 -17.63
C TRP A 383 13.76 17.55 -18.47
N SER A 384 14.84 17.07 -17.87
CA SER A 384 15.84 16.25 -18.58
C SER A 384 16.61 15.36 -17.63
N LEU A 385 16.95 14.16 -18.11
CA LEU A 385 17.94 13.25 -17.52
C LEU A 385 19.24 13.18 -18.35
N THR A 386 19.33 13.99 -19.40
CA THR A 386 20.40 13.91 -20.41
C THR A 386 21.15 15.23 -20.61
N GLU A 387 20.57 16.36 -20.18
CA GLU A 387 21.24 17.65 -20.20
C GLU A 387 22.46 17.65 -19.27
N GLN A 388 22.31 16.98 -18.12
CA GLN A 388 23.40 16.58 -17.25
C GLN A 388 23.13 15.12 -16.83
N PRO A 389 23.93 14.15 -17.30
CA PRO A 389 23.79 12.76 -16.86
C PRO A 389 23.97 12.62 -15.35
N GLY A 390 23.25 11.68 -14.74
CA GLY A 390 23.28 11.43 -13.29
C GLY A 390 22.36 12.34 -12.46
N VAL A 391 21.56 13.22 -13.09
CA VAL A 391 20.63 14.08 -12.35
C VAL A 391 19.29 14.24 -13.07
N LEU A 392 18.23 14.48 -12.30
CA LEU A 392 16.98 15.03 -12.81
C LEU A 392 17.06 16.56 -12.82
N ARG A 393 17.19 17.14 -14.01
CA ARG A 393 17.11 18.59 -14.20
C ARG A 393 15.67 19.04 -14.41
N LEU A 394 15.21 20.02 -13.63
CA LEU A 394 13.92 20.70 -13.83
C LEU A 394 14.13 22.18 -14.17
N HIS A 395 13.57 22.62 -15.30
CA HIS A 395 13.53 24.04 -15.69
C HIS A 395 12.25 24.69 -15.17
N SER A 396 12.35 25.85 -14.52
CA SER A 396 11.17 26.47 -13.92
C SER A 396 10.21 27.05 -14.94
N LEU A 397 8.93 26.81 -14.68
CA LEU A 397 7.81 27.47 -15.34
C LEU A 397 7.14 28.46 -14.38
N PRO A 398 6.41 29.47 -14.90
CA PRO A 398 5.66 30.40 -14.05
C PRO A 398 4.63 29.67 -13.18
N ALA A 399 4.62 29.94 -11.87
CA ALA A 399 3.54 29.53 -10.97
C ALA A 399 3.43 30.48 -9.77
N ALA A 400 2.20 30.68 -9.28
CA ALA A 400 1.96 31.48 -8.08
C ALA A 400 2.27 30.72 -6.78
N ASP A 401 2.10 29.41 -6.79
CA ASP A 401 2.33 28.51 -5.66
C ASP A 401 2.62 27.09 -6.14
N PHE A 402 2.90 26.17 -5.20
CA PHE A 402 3.22 24.79 -5.51
C PHE A 402 2.11 24.03 -6.27
N TYR A 403 0.83 24.37 -6.09
CA TYR A 403 -0.23 23.72 -6.89
C TYR A 403 -0.22 24.15 -8.35
N GLY A 404 0.31 25.34 -8.65
CA GLY A 404 0.51 25.79 -10.02
C GLY A 404 1.82 25.30 -10.65
N ALA A 405 2.69 24.64 -9.88
CA ALA A 405 4.02 24.25 -10.33
C ALA A 405 3.93 23.04 -11.28
N ARG A 406 3.92 23.32 -12.59
CA ARG A 406 4.10 22.33 -13.65
C ARG A 406 5.41 21.58 -13.47
N ASN A 407 5.46 20.34 -13.96
CA ASN A 407 6.61 19.43 -13.80
C ASN A 407 6.96 19.14 -12.33
N SER A 408 5.99 19.22 -11.43
CA SER A 408 6.15 18.57 -10.12
C SER A 408 6.03 17.06 -10.31
N ILE A 409 7.03 16.30 -9.90
CA ILE A 409 7.08 14.83 -10.03
C ILE A 409 6.98 14.18 -8.65
N CYS A 410 6.17 13.12 -8.53
CA CYS A 410 5.78 12.55 -7.25
C CYS A 410 5.97 11.04 -7.19
N GLN A 411 6.26 10.52 -6.00
CA GLN A 411 6.08 9.11 -5.65
C GLN A 411 5.05 8.96 -4.53
N ARG A 412 4.56 7.73 -4.34
CA ARG A 412 3.77 7.36 -3.17
C ARG A 412 4.71 6.98 -2.02
N PRO A 413 4.55 7.55 -0.83
CA PRO A 413 5.38 7.19 0.31
C PRO A 413 4.91 5.86 0.91
N PRO A 414 5.82 4.95 1.28
CA PRO A 414 5.46 3.77 2.04
C PRO A 414 5.15 4.15 3.49
N GLY A 415 4.23 3.42 4.10
CA GLY A 415 4.00 3.44 5.54
C GLY A 415 4.57 2.20 6.25
N PRO A 416 4.47 2.13 7.58
CA PRO A 416 3.85 3.13 8.46
C PRO A 416 4.74 4.36 8.68
N GLU A 417 6.02 4.27 8.33
CA GLU A 417 7.00 5.34 8.41
C GLU A 417 7.87 5.32 7.16
N SER A 418 8.14 6.51 6.62
CA SER A 418 9.09 6.70 5.53
C SER A 418 9.91 7.96 5.73
N ILE A 419 11.17 7.89 5.29
CA ILE A 419 12.09 9.02 5.31
C ILE A 419 12.60 9.19 3.89
N THR A 420 12.09 10.22 3.21
CA THR A 420 12.52 10.58 1.85
C THR A 420 13.60 11.64 1.93
N THR A 421 14.74 11.39 1.28
CA THR A 421 15.86 12.34 1.15
C THR A 421 16.17 12.54 -0.34
N VAL A 422 16.53 13.76 -0.73
CA VAL A 422 16.97 14.08 -2.08
C VAL A 422 18.08 15.13 -2.03
N GLU A 423 19.02 15.04 -2.95
CA GLU A 423 20.03 16.06 -3.20
C GLU A 423 19.48 17.15 -4.11
N LEU A 424 19.89 18.39 -3.87
CA LEU A 424 19.47 19.54 -4.64
C LEU A 424 20.69 20.43 -4.93
N SER A 425 20.91 20.71 -6.22
CA SER A 425 21.79 21.79 -6.68
C SER A 425 20.96 22.97 -7.17
N THR A 426 21.25 24.14 -6.61
CA THR A 426 20.55 25.41 -6.89
C THR A 426 21.36 26.38 -7.76
N SER A 427 22.50 25.93 -8.28
CA SER A 427 23.44 26.76 -9.05
C SER A 427 22.81 27.43 -10.30
N GLY A 428 21.78 26.82 -10.88
CA GLY A 428 21.05 27.32 -12.05
C GLY A 428 19.87 28.24 -11.74
N MET A 429 19.57 28.52 -10.47
CA MET A 429 18.39 29.33 -10.10
C MET A 429 18.58 30.81 -10.42
N ILE A 430 17.51 31.45 -10.88
CA ILE A 430 17.43 32.89 -11.08
C ILE A 430 16.42 33.53 -10.10
N ALA A 431 16.40 34.87 -10.03
CA ALA A 431 15.44 35.59 -9.21
C ALA A 431 13.99 35.14 -9.50
N GLY A 432 13.25 34.86 -8.44
CA GLY A 432 11.89 34.36 -8.47
C GLY A 432 11.76 32.84 -8.40
N ASP A 433 12.83 32.08 -8.62
CA ASP A 433 12.80 30.61 -8.59
C ASP A 433 12.59 30.08 -7.16
N THR A 434 11.82 29.01 -7.05
CA THR A 434 11.62 28.22 -5.83
C THR A 434 11.61 26.73 -6.18
N ALA A 435 12.47 25.95 -5.53
CA ALA A 435 12.61 24.52 -5.74
C ALA A 435 12.76 23.76 -4.43
N GLY A 436 12.35 22.49 -4.40
CA GLY A 436 12.59 21.63 -3.24
C GLY A 436 11.77 20.35 -3.21
N LEU A 437 11.54 19.87 -1.98
CA LEU A 437 10.82 18.65 -1.65
C LEU A 437 9.51 19.00 -0.92
N ALA A 438 8.39 18.65 -1.55
CA ALA A 438 7.04 18.91 -1.06
C ALA A 438 6.32 17.64 -0.62
N LEU A 439 5.26 17.81 0.15
CA LEU A 439 4.17 16.86 0.32
C LEU A 439 2.94 17.41 -0.44
N LEU A 440 2.61 16.79 -1.58
CA LEU A 440 1.39 17.08 -2.32
C LEU A 440 0.18 16.58 -1.54
N SER A 441 -0.53 17.52 -0.93
CA SER A 441 -1.82 17.32 -0.27
C SER A 441 -2.57 18.65 -0.17
N SER A 442 -3.66 18.73 0.60
CA SER A 442 -4.42 19.96 0.92
C SER A 442 -4.78 19.98 2.42
N PRO A 443 -4.00 20.64 3.28
CA PRO A 443 -2.87 21.51 2.92
C PRO A 443 -1.66 20.76 2.35
N TYR A 444 -0.87 21.41 1.50
CA TYR A 444 0.47 20.98 1.14
C TYR A 444 1.50 21.63 2.08
N ALA A 445 2.68 21.03 2.18
CA ALA A 445 3.84 21.63 2.82
C ALA A 445 5.11 21.29 2.04
N TRP A 446 6.16 22.09 2.17
CA TRP A 446 7.45 21.83 1.54
C TRP A 446 8.62 22.43 2.29
N ILE A 447 9.80 21.86 2.04
CA ILE A 447 11.11 22.45 2.35
C ILE A 447 11.86 22.69 1.03
N GLY A 448 12.53 23.82 0.91
CA GLY A 448 13.19 24.17 -0.35
C GLY A 448 13.95 25.48 -0.30
N VAL A 449 14.58 25.83 -1.42
CA VAL A 449 15.33 27.07 -1.59
C VAL A 449 14.54 28.00 -2.50
N ALA A 450 14.47 29.27 -2.11
CA ALA A 450 13.96 30.36 -2.94
C ALA A 450 15.09 31.33 -3.27
N LYS A 451 15.15 31.76 -4.54
CA LYS A 451 16.10 32.78 -5.01
C LYS A 451 15.37 34.12 -5.09
N THR A 452 15.62 34.99 -4.10
CA THR A 452 15.08 36.35 -4.05
C THR A 452 16.06 37.35 -4.67
N ALA A 453 15.68 38.63 -4.72
CA ALA A 453 16.57 39.72 -5.11
C ALA A 453 17.76 39.87 -4.14
N GLU A 454 17.55 39.53 -2.86
CA GLU A 454 18.52 39.63 -1.77
C GLU A 454 19.45 38.41 -1.66
N GLY A 455 19.13 37.31 -2.34
CA GLY A 455 19.96 36.10 -2.38
C GLY A 455 19.16 34.80 -2.26
N TYR A 456 19.81 33.76 -1.75
CA TYR A 456 19.18 32.46 -1.50
C TYR A 456 18.62 32.39 -0.08
N GLU A 457 17.42 31.87 0.04
CA GLU A 457 16.75 31.59 1.30
C GLU A 457 16.29 30.15 1.35
N LEU A 458 16.68 29.43 2.40
CA LEU A 458 16.08 28.15 2.72
C LEU A 458 14.77 28.41 3.46
N ARG A 459 13.68 27.76 3.04
CA ARG A 459 12.32 27.99 3.55
C ARG A 459 11.63 26.67 3.85
N MET A 460 10.85 26.66 4.92
CA MET A 460 9.76 25.70 5.11
C MET A 460 8.44 26.47 5.01
N LEU A 461 7.49 25.91 4.27
CA LEU A 461 6.18 26.51 4.06
C LEU A 461 5.11 25.44 4.21
N ASP A 462 3.99 25.81 4.84
CA ASP A 462 2.74 25.09 4.72
C ASP A 462 1.63 26.05 4.28
N ASN A 463 0.56 25.53 3.67
CA ASN A 463 -0.59 26.34 3.28
C ASN A 463 -1.81 26.10 4.18
N THR A 464 -1.60 25.73 5.46
CA THR A 464 -2.67 25.41 6.42
C THR A 464 -3.66 26.57 6.61
N GLY A 465 -3.23 27.82 6.42
CA GLY A 465 -4.05 29.03 6.47
C GLY A 465 -4.92 29.32 5.23
N ASN A 466 -4.76 28.54 4.15
CA ASN A 466 -5.45 28.69 2.87
C ASN A 466 -6.32 27.45 2.57
N ARG A 467 -7.20 27.05 3.50
CA ARG A 467 -8.19 25.96 3.35
C ARG A 467 -9.29 26.34 2.35
N GLY A 468 -8.91 26.49 1.09
CA GLY A 468 -9.85 26.70 0.01
C GLY A 468 -10.60 25.41 -0.32
N GLY A 469 -11.92 25.36 -0.08
CA GLY A 469 -12.78 24.28 -0.57
C GLY A 469 -12.86 24.29 -2.10
N ARG A 470 -13.54 23.29 -2.69
CA ARG A 470 -13.81 23.18 -4.16
C ARG A 470 -14.45 24.43 -4.81
N ARG A 471 -14.76 25.50 -4.05
CA ARG A 471 -15.51 26.69 -4.46
C ARG A 471 -14.96 28.04 -3.95
N ASP A 472 -13.73 28.14 -3.45
CA ASP A 472 -13.28 29.45 -2.95
C ASP A 472 -12.82 30.38 -4.07
N ALA A 473 -13.65 31.41 -4.32
CA ALA A 473 -13.45 32.52 -5.25
C ALA A 473 -12.78 33.75 -4.60
N GLN A 474 -12.24 33.61 -3.39
CA GLN A 474 -11.51 34.69 -2.71
C GLN A 474 -10.04 34.73 -3.17
N PRO A 475 -9.42 35.92 -3.30
CA PRO A 475 -7.99 36.03 -3.59
C PRO A 475 -7.21 35.35 -2.47
N ARG A 476 -6.46 34.30 -2.80
CA ARG A 476 -5.58 33.61 -1.86
C ARG A 476 -4.54 34.59 -1.34
N ARG A 477 -4.38 34.66 -0.01
CA ARG A 477 -3.23 35.37 0.57
C ARG A 477 -1.95 34.68 0.11
N PRO A 478 -0.88 35.42 -0.25
CA PRO A 478 0.41 34.82 -0.52
C PRO A 478 0.83 33.96 0.68
N ASN A 479 1.19 32.70 0.43
CA ASN A 479 1.69 31.85 1.50
C ASN A 479 3.05 32.41 1.96
N GLN A 480 3.19 32.69 3.26
CA GLN A 480 4.47 33.07 3.85
C GLN A 480 5.17 31.82 4.39
N PRO A 481 6.52 31.77 4.34
CA PRO A 481 7.26 30.68 4.97
C PRO A 481 6.98 30.67 6.48
N THR A 482 6.80 29.49 7.05
CA THR A 482 6.63 29.32 8.50
C THR A 482 7.98 29.29 9.23
N ALA A 483 9.06 29.00 8.50
CA ALA A 483 10.44 29.16 8.94
C ALA A 483 11.35 29.46 7.75
N SER A 484 12.41 30.21 7.98
CA SER A 484 13.41 30.54 6.97
C SER A 484 14.80 30.73 7.58
N SER A 485 15.85 30.44 6.80
CA SER A 485 17.23 30.81 7.12
C SER A 485 17.93 31.44 5.92
N SER A 486 18.72 32.49 6.15
CA SER A 486 19.47 33.16 5.10
C SER A 486 20.70 32.35 4.69
N ARG A 487 21.01 32.31 3.38
CA ARG A 487 22.27 31.80 2.80
C ARG A 487 22.52 30.28 2.98
N PRO A 488 21.64 29.40 2.47
CA PRO A 488 22.01 27.99 2.31
C PRO A 488 23.16 27.83 1.30
N PRO A 489 23.93 26.72 1.36
CA PRO A 489 24.86 26.36 0.29
C PRO A 489 24.11 26.05 -1.01
N GLU A 490 24.79 26.14 -2.14
CA GLU A 490 24.18 25.85 -3.45
C GLU A 490 23.84 24.36 -3.61
N HIS A 491 24.59 23.48 -2.96
CA HIS A 491 24.37 22.04 -2.89
C HIS A 491 23.94 21.65 -1.47
N LEU A 492 22.80 20.98 -1.34
CA LEU A 492 22.23 20.58 -0.06
C LEU A 492 21.33 19.35 -0.20
N TRP A 493 21.02 18.72 0.94
CA TRP A 493 20.06 17.62 1.01
C TRP A 493 18.78 18.11 1.68
N LEU A 494 17.64 17.73 1.12
CA LEU A 494 16.31 17.97 1.68
C LEU A 494 15.70 16.66 2.11
N ARG A 495 15.03 16.65 3.27
CA ARG A 495 14.42 15.45 3.84
C ARG A 495 13.03 15.72 4.39
N VAL A 496 12.15 14.76 4.20
CA VAL A 496 10.87 14.67 4.91
C VAL A 496 10.71 13.29 5.54
N ALA A 497 10.48 13.27 6.85
CA ALA A 497 10.16 12.06 7.60
C ALA A 497 8.66 12.02 7.89
N CYS A 498 7.94 11.05 7.33
CA CYS A 498 6.51 10.87 7.47
C CYS A 498 6.20 9.72 8.43
N ASN A 499 5.28 9.94 9.37
CA ASN A 499 4.70 8.91 10.22
C ASN A 499 3.18 8.87 10.02
N PHE A 500 2.70 7.81 9.39
CA PHE A 500 1.29 7.62 9.05
C PHE A 500 0.46 7.04 10.21
N ASP A 501 1.11 6.56 11.27
CA ASP A 501 0.38 6.20 12.49
C ASP A 501 -0.08 7.44 13.28
N THR A 502 0.66 8.55 13.16
CA THR A 502 0.39 9.82 13.86
C THR A 502 0.02 10.97 12.92
N ASP A 503 -0.04 10.73 11.61
CA ASP A 503 -0.22 11.73 10.55
C ASP A 503 0.72 12.94 10.71
N ALA A 504 1.99 12.71 11.03
CA ALA A 504 2.97 13.76 11.27
C ALA A 504 4.14 13.70 10.27
N ALA A 505 4.54 14.86 9.76
CA ALA A 505 5.73 15.02 8.92
C ALA A 505 6.73 15.98 9.56
N ILE A 506 8.02 15.65 9.50
CA ILE A 506 9.12 16.51 9.93
C ILE A 506 9.98 16.81 8.71
N PHE A 507 10.15 18.09 8.41
CA PHE A 507 11.03 18.57 7.35
C PHE A 507 12.39 18.94 7.93
N SER A 508 13.45 18.47 7.28
CA SER A 508 14.83 18.74 7.68
C SER A 508 15.75 18.85 6.47
N TRP A 509 16.94 19.39 6.68
CA TRP A 509 17.93 19.60 5.63
C TRP A 509 19.35 19.34 6.14
N SER A 510 20.29 19.16 5.23
CA SER A 510 21.70 18.91 5.55
C SER A 510 22.63 19.59 4.55
N THR A 511 23.84 19.92 5.00
CA THR A 511 24.96 20.37 4.15
C THR A 511 25.95 19.25 3.81
N ASP A 512 25.80 18.06 4.41
CA ASP A 512 26.75 16.95 4.26
C ASP A 512 26.09 15.60 3.94
N GLY A 513 24.75 15.55 3.87
CA GLY A 513 23.99 14.34 3.58
C GLY A 513 23.85 13.36 4.75
N THR A 514 24.43 13.66 5.91
CA THR A 514 24.47 12.77 7.09
C THR A 514 23.79 13.39 8.31
N THR A 515 24.05 14.65 8.61
CA THR A 515 23.52 15.37 9.77
C THR A 515 22.40 16.29 9.33
N PHE A 516 21.17 16.01 9.77
CA PHE A 516 19.97 16.75 9.37
C PHE A 516 19.44 17.65 10.48
N ALA A 517 19.29 18.93 10.18
CA ALA A 517 18.67 19.92 11.05
C ALA A 517 17.19 20.12 10.65
N PRO A 518 16.22 20.02 11.60
CA PRO A 518 14.83 20.32 11.30
C PRO A 518 14.65 21.81 10.96
N LEU A 519 13.73 22.11 10.04
CA LEU A 519 13.33 23.48 9.73
C LEU A 519 11.81 23.62 9.87
N GLY A 520 11.37 24.52 10.75
CA GLY A 520 9.96 24.71 11.06
C GLY A 520 9.43 23.70 12.10
N LYS A 521 8.12 23.74 12.33
CA LYS A 521 7.43 22.82 13.24
C LYS A 521 6.99 21.56 12.49
N PRO A 522 6.73 20.44 13.19
CA PRO A 522 6.08 19.28 12.58
C PRO A 522 4.78 19.68 11.87
N PHE A 523 4.56 19.12 10.69
CA PHE A 523 3.38 19.33 9.87
C PHE A 523 2.38 18.19 10.06
N THR A 524 1.10 18.51 10.26
CA THR A 524 0.04 17.49 10.33
C THR A 524 -0.44 17.17 8.92
N MET A 525 -0.18 15.93 8.50
CA MET A 525 -0.67 15.38 7.24
C MET A 525 -2.17 15.07 7.36
N THR A 526 -2.92 15.16 6.27
CA THR A 526 -4.36 14.87 6.28
C THR A 526 -4.78 14.23 4.95
N PHE A 527 -5.76 13.34 5.01
CA PHE A 527 -6.52 12.97 3.82
C PHE A 527 -7.49 14.09 3.45
N GLN A 528 -7.73 14.29 2.16
CA GLN A 528 -8.50 15.43 1.69
C GLN A 528 -9.07 15.19 0.29
N LEU A 529 -10.17 15.88 -0.03
CA LEU A 529 -10.94 15.67 -1.27
C LEU A 529 -10.54 16.62 -2.42
N ARG A 530 -9.53 17.48 -2.21
CA ARG A 530 -9.00 18.36 -3.25
C ARG A 530 -8.19 17.55 -4.27
N THR A 531 -7.20 16.78 -3.83
CA THR A 531 -6.49 15.82 -4.71
C THR A 531 -7.15 14.44 -4.68
N PHE A 532 -7.89 14.13 -3.61
CA PHE A 532 -8.55 12.84 -3.35
C PHE A 532 -7.56 11.67 -3.44
N GLN A 533 -6.41 11.88 -2.78
CA GLN A 533 -5.25 11.01 -2.75
C GLN A 533 -4.61 11.10 -1.36
N GLY A 534 -3.84 10.08 -0.97
CA GLY A 534 -2.86 10.17 0.09
C GLY A 534 -1.80 11.24 -0.20
N VAL A 535 -1.04 11.61 0.82
CA VAL A 535 0.03 12.59 0.67
C VAL A 535 1.17 11.99 -0.15
N ARG A 536 1.77 12.79 -1.04
CA ARG A 536 2.84 12.31 -1.94
C ARG A 536 4.08 13.21 -1.86
N PRO A 537 5.27 12.68 -1.53
CA PRO A 537 6.52 13.38 -1.73
C PRO A 537 6.67 13.83 -3.19
N ALA A 538 7.06 15.07 -3.40
CA ALA A 538 7.17 15.65 -4.73
C ALA A 538 8.40 16.54 -4.88
N LEU A 539 9.15 16.34 -5.96
CA LEU A 539 10.20 17.26 -6.40
C LEU A 539 9.57 18.32 -7.28
N PHE A 540 9.92 19.59 -7.08
CA PHE A 540 9.31 20.70 -7.81
C PHE A 540 10.29 21.83 -8.07
N HIS A 541 10.00 22.61 -9.11
CA HIS A 541 10.67 23.87 -9.43
C HIS A 541 9.73 24.81 -10.18
N PHE A 542 9.56 26.04 -9.71
CA PHE A 542 8.76 27.07 -10.39
C PHE A 542 9.30 28.47 -10.14
N ASN A 543 8.90 29.42 -10.99
CA ASN A 543 9.24 30.83 -10.88
C ASN A 543 8.01 31.67 -10.51
N THR A 544 8.15 32.56 -9.53
CA THR A 544 7.05 33.38 -8.99
C THR A 544 6.84 34.72 -9.72
N GLU A 545 7.72 35.11 -10.63
CA GLU A 545 7.69 36.40 -11.33
C GLU A 545 6.91 36.35 -12.66
N GLY A 546 6.17 35.28 -12.93
CA GLY A 546 5.30 35.18 -14.11
C GLY A 546 6.03 34.87 -15.43
N ARG A 547 7.30 34.48 -15.39
CA ARG A 547 8.13 34.10 -16.55
C ARG A 547 8.86 32.77 -16.31
N PRO A 548 9.18 31.98 -17.35
CA PRO A 548 10.09 30.85 -17.19
C PRO A 548 11.41 31.31 -16.58
N GLY A 549 11.99 30.49 -15.70
CA GLY A 549 13.19 30.85 -14.96
C GLY A 549 14.38 29.96 -15.28
N GLY A 550 15.20 29.69 -14.27
CA GLY A 550 16.42 28.91 -14.36
C GLY A 550 16.17 27.41 -14.28
N TYR A 551 17.17 26.68 -13.79
CA TYR A 551 17.08 25.24 -13.57
C TYR A 551 17.61 24.84 -12.19
N VAL A 552 17.20 23.65 -11.75
CA VAL A 552 17.78 22.95 -10.61
C VAL A 552 18.04 21.50 -10.98
N ASP A 553 18.99 20.89 -10.29
CA ASP A 553 19.32 19.48 -10.45
C ASP A 553 18.99 18.73 -9.16
N PHE A 554 18.25 17.64 -9.28
CA PHE A 554 17.98 16.69 -8.22
C PHE A 554 18.79 15.41 -8.44
N ASP A 555 19.34 14.87 -7.37
CA ASP A 555 20.08 13.61 -7.37
C ASP A 555 19.73 12.76 -6.14
N ASN A 556 20.10 11.49 -6.15
CA ASN A 556 20.08 10.56 -5.01
C ASN A 556 18.76 10.61 -4.22
N PHE A 557 17.64 10.38 -4.92
CA PHE A 557 16.35 10.24 -4.27
C PHE A 557 16.30 8.90 -3.54
N VAL A 558 16.29 8.94 -2.21
CA VAL A 558 16.34 7.75 -1.35
C VAL A 558 15.14 7.72 -0.41
N VAL A 559 14.52 6.54 -0.28
CA VAL A 559 13.42 6.30 0.66
C VAL A 559 13.80 5.19 1.64
N ILE A 560 13.99 5.58 2.90
CA ILE A 560 14.19 4.63 3.99
C ILE A 560 12.83 4.28 4.59
N GLU A 561 12.60 2.99 4.86
CA GLU A 561 11.39 2.44 5.48
C GLU A 561 11.74 1.82 6.84
N PRO A 562 11.82 2.61 7.93
CA PRO A 562 12.31 2.12 9.23
C PRO A 562 11.49 0.95 9.80
N ARG A 563 10.25 0.81 9.33
CA ARG A 563 9.30 -0.23 9.75
C ARG A 563 8.78 -1.05 8.56
N ALA A 564 9.62 -1.31 7.56
CA ALA A 564 9.32 -2.17 6.39
C ALA A 564 8.71 -3.54 6.76
N ARG A 565 9.09 -4.10 7.91
CA ARG A 565 8.58 -5.38 8.43
C ARG A 565 7.57 -5.22 9.57
N GLY A 566 7.02 -4.01 9.80
CA GLY A 566 6.18 -3.72 10.97
C GLY A 566 6.96 -3.72 12.29
N LYS A 567 6.28 -3.47 13.43
CA LYS A 567 6.93 -3.45 14.76
C LYS A 567 7.19 -4.85 15.33
N GLU A 568 6.28 -5.80 15.10
CA GLU A 568 6.35 -7.16 15.68
C GLU A 568 5.72 -8.17 14.72
N ARG A 569 6.38 -8.48 13.58
CA ARG A 569 5.94 -9.57 12.68
C ARG A 569 6.57 -10.92 12.98
N GLU A 570 7.66 -10.93 13.75
CA GLU A 570 8.32 -12.17 14.16
C GLU A 570 7.43 -12.93 15.15
N ILE A 571 7.19 -14.21 14.86
CA ILE A 571 6.56 -15.12 15.79
C ILE A 571 7.67 -15.61 16.75
N PRO A 572 7.52 -15.51 18.07
CA PRO A 572 8.54 -15.90 19.05
C PRO A 572 8.63 -17.43 19.23
N VAL A 573 8.70 -18.17 18.12
CA VAL A 573 8.83 -19.63 18.08
C VAL A 573 10.04 -20.08 18.90
N GLY A 574 9.86 -21.13 19.69
CA GLY A 574 10.90 -21.69 20.54
C GLY A 574 11.19 -20.86 21.79
N LYS A 575 10.57 -19.69 21.96
CA LYS A 575 10.73 -18.83 23.15
C LYS A 575 9.60 -19.06 24.14
N VAL A 576 9.92 -18.86 25.43
CA VAL A 576 8.93 -18.65 26.49
C VAL A 576 8.54 -17.18 26.48
N VAL A 577 7.24 -16.88 26.47
CA VAL A 577 6.72 -15.53 26.48
C VAL A 577 5.66 -15.33 27.56
N THR A 578 5.45 -14.08 27.94
CA THR A 578 4.25 -13.63 28.67
C THR A 578 3.35 -12.87 27.71
N LEU A 579 2.07 -13.23 27.64
CA LEU A 579 1.06 -12.54 26.82
C LEU A 579 0.26 -11.58 27.69
N THR A 580 0.38 -10.27 27.41
CA THR A 580 -0.25 -9.19 28.16
C THR A 580 -1.34 -8.53 27.33
N SER A 581 -2.57 -8.50 27.84
CA SER A 581 -3.73 -7.83 27.25
C SER A 581 -3.47 -6.34 27.03
N GLY A 582 -3.65 -5.87 25.80
CA GLY A 582 -3.58 -4.43 25.46
C GLY A 582 -4.75 -3.62 26.04
N ALA A 583 -5.80 -4.30 26.53
CA ALA A 583 -6.97 -3.64 27.08
C ALA A 583 -6.70 -3.04 28.47
N ASP A 584 -6.15 -3.85 29.37
CA ASP A 584 -6.08 -3.59 30.80
C ASP A 584 -4.73 -3.99 31.44
N GLY A 585 -3.79 -4.52 30.65
CA GLY A 585 -2.51 -5.01 31.15
C GLY A 585 -2.59 -6.33 31.92
N SER A 586 -3.75 -7.00 31.93
CA SER A 586 -3.86 -8.36 32.48
C SER A 586 -3.02 -9.34 31.68
N ARG A 587 -2.57 -10.44 32.30
CA ARG A 587 -1.74 -11.46 31.65
C ARG A 587 -2.52 -12.74 31.47
N LEU A 588 -2.30 -13.44 30.36
CA LEU A 588 -2.77 -14.83 30.23
C LEU A 588 -2.00 -15.69 31.25
N SER A 589 -2.75 -16.47 32.02
CA SER A 589 -2.20 -17.27 33.13
C SER A 589 -2.87 -18.63 33.21
N ALA A 590 -2.09 -19.65 33.56
CA ALA A 590 -2.54 -21.02 33.71
C ALA A 590 -3.12 -21.26 35.12
N ASP A 591 -4.42 -21.51 35.19
CA ASP A 591 -5.07 -22.12 36.36
C ASP A 591 -4.99 -23.64 36.23
N THR A 592 -3.91 -24.20 36.78
CA THR A 592 -3.60 -25.63 36.68
C THR A 592 -4.46 -26.50 37.58
N GLU A 593 -5.09 -25.91 38.61
CA GLU A 593 -6.00 -26.60 39.53
C GLU A 593 -7.33 -26.89 38.83
N ASN A 594 -7.85 -25.91 38.09
CA ASN A 594 -9.13 -26.05 37.37
C ASN A 594 -8.98 -26.40 35.88
N ASN A 595 -7.75 -26.54 35.38
CA ASN A 595 -7.44 -26.76 33.96
C ASN A 595 -7.95 -25.66 33.03
N LEU A 596 -7.81 -24.41 33.44
CA LEU A 596 -8.32 -23.24 32.71
C LEU A 596 -7.20 -22.30 32.32
N LEU A 597 -7.41 -21.59 31.21
CA LEU A 597 -6.68 -20.37 30.92
C LEU A 597 -7.49 -19.17 31.44
N ILE A 598 -6.85 -18.33 32.24
CA ILE A 598 -7.48 -17.16 32.86
C ILE A 598 -6.72 -15.87 32.51
N ASN A 599 -7.37 -14.72 32.71
CA ASN A 599 -6.68 -13.43 32.73
C ASN A 599 -6.39 -13.00 34.17
N ALA A 600 -5.10 -12.92 34.50
CA ALA A 600 -4.64 -12.46 35.80
C ALA A 600 -4.41 -10.94 35.79
N VAL A 601 -4.92 -10.24 36.79
CA VAL A 601 -4.71 -8.78 36.97
C VAL A 601 -3.53 -8.50 37.89
N ALA A 602 -2.91 -7.33 37.72
CA ALA A 602 -1.76 -6.92 38.53
C ALA A 602 -2.05 -7.03 40.04
N GLY A 603 -1.13 -7.65 40.78
CA GLY A 603 -1.28 -7.89 42.23
C GLY A 603 -2.01 -9.17 42.62
N SER A 604 -2.61 -9.90 41.67
CA SER A 604 -3.13 -11.25 41.93
C SER A 604 -2.01 -12.29 42.04
N ALA A 605 -2.27 -13.40 42.76
CA ALA A 605 -1.33 -14.51 42.89
C ALA A 605 -0.94 -15.14 41.54
N ASP A 606 -1.83 -15.03 40.54
CA ASP A 606 -1.66 -15.61 39.21
C ASP A 606 -0.98 -14.66 38.20
N PHE A 607 -0.62 -13.43 38.61
CA PHE A 607 -0.05 -12.42 37.72
C PHE A 607 1.45 -12.56 37.44
N ASN A 608 2.16 -13.30 38.29
CA ASN A 608 3.61 -13.42 38.26
C ASN A 608 4.05 -14.89 38.40
N GLY A 609 5.28 -15.18 37.98
CA GLY A 609 5.90 -16.50 38.08
C GLY A 609 5.61 -17.41 36.88
N GLY A 610 5.83 -18.71 37.06
CA GLY A 610 5.71 -19.69 35.97
C GLY A 610 4.30 -19.84 35.38
N LYS A 611 3.25 -19.37 36.06
CA LYS A 611 1.86 -19.49 35.57
C LYS A 611 1.58 -18.64 34.33
N THR A 612 2.29 -17.53 34.14
CA THR A 612 2.16 -16.63 32.98
C THR A 612 3.15 -16.93 31.86
N GLN A 613 4.02 -17.92 32.07
CA GLN A 613 5.04 -18.33 31.09
C GLN A 613 4.45 -19.35 30.11
N ILE A 614 4.45 -18.97 28.84
CA ILE A 614 3.89 -19.76 27.74
C ILE A 614 4.99 -20.01 26.72
N GLN A 615 5.35 -21.27 26.53
CA GLN A 615 6.24 -21.70 25.47
C GLN A 615 5.48 -21.68 24.14
N VAL A 616 6.06 -21.04 23.12
CA VAL A 616 5.51 -20.99 21.76
C VAL A 616 6.13 -22.10 20.93
N VAL A 617 5.31 -23.05 20.50
CA VAL A 617 5.72 -24.24 19.74
C VAL A 617 5.31 -24.09 18.28
N GLU A 618 6.22 -24.31 17.35
CA GLU A 618 5.98 -24.14 15.92
C GLU A 618 5.04 -25.20 15.35
N ARG A 619 4.07 -24.79 14.52
CA ARG A 619 3.19 -25.71 13.78
C ARG A 619 3.22 -25.48 12.26
N GLY A 620 4.17 -24.69 11.76
CA GLY A 620 4.30 -24.30 10.35
C GLY A 620 3.21 -23.31 9.89
N GLN A 621 3.39 -22.69 8.72
CA GLN A 621 2.41 -21.74 8.13
C GLN A 621 2.01 -20.60 9.09
N GLY A 622 2.95 -20.11 9.89
CA GLY A 622 2.70 -19.09 10.91
C GLY A 622 1.76 -19.52 12.04
N ARG A 623 1.52 -20.84 12.20
CA ARG A 623 0.71 -21.40 13.28
C ARG A 623 1.58 -21.80 14.45
N VAL A 624 0.99 -21.73 15.63
CA VAL A 624 1.64 -22.07 16.89
C VAL A 624 0.74 -22.94 17.76
N ALA A 625 1.36 -23.75 18.61
CA ALA A 625 0.73 -24.27 19.81
C ALA A 625 1.32 -23.53 21.02
N LEU A 626 0.52 -23.40 22.08
CA LEU A 626 0.88 -22.62 23.27
C LEU A 626 0.90 -23.55 24.48
N GLN A 627 2.10 -23.84 24.99
CA GLN A 627 2.31 -24.75 26.10
C GLN A 627 2.57 -23.94 27.38
N VAL A 628 1.80 -24.19 28.44
CA VAL A 628 2.01 -23.57 29.75
C VAL A 628 3.06 -24.34 30.54
N SER A 629 3.61 -23.74 31.60
CA SER A 629 4.75 -24.26 32.37
C SER A 629 4.63 -25.68 32.94
N ASN A 630 3.42 -26.24 33.08
CA ASN A 630 3.21 -27.62 33.52
C ASN A 630 3.14 -28.64 32.37
N GLY A 631 3.48 -28.24 31.14
CA GLY A 631 3.51 -29.07 29.94
C GLY A 631 2.17 -29.23 29.23
N ARG A 632 1.07 -28.69 29.77
CA ARG A 632 -0.25 -28.70 29.12
C ARG A 632 -0.32 -27.65 28.00
N PHE A 633 -1.12 -27.92 26.98
CA PHE A 633 -1.41 -27.00 25.90
C PHE A 633 -2.74 -26.28 26.09
N ILE A 634 -2.81 -25.03 25.64
CA ILE A 634 -4.06 -24.29 25.50
C ILE A 634 -4.88 -24.94 24.38
N SER A 635 -6.09 -25.39 24.69
CA SER A 635 -6.99 -26.13 23.81
C SER A 635 -8.36 -25.45 23.71
N VAL A 636 -8.92 -25.38 22.50
CA VAL A 636 -10.24 -24.80 22.21
C VAL A 636 -11.24 -25.88 21.86
N ALA A 637 -12.43 -25.80 22.46
CA ALA A 637 -13.62 -26.56 22.07
C ALA A 637 -14.83 -25.61 22.05
N ASP A 638 -15.45 -25.46 20.88
CA ASP A 638 -16.39 -24.37 20.61
C ASP A 638 -15.77 -23.01 20.94
N ASP A 639 -16.35 -22.26 21.90
CA ASP A 639 -15.79 -21.00 22.40
C ASP A 639 -15.00 -21.18 23.73
N SER A 640 -14.98 -22.39 24.30
CA SER A 640 -14.33 -22.68 25.59
C SER A 640 -12.84 -22.92 25.43
N VAL A 641 -12.04 -22.39 26.37
CA VAL A 641 -10.58 -22.55 26.39
C VAL A 641 -10.17 -23.26 27.68
N VAL A 642 -9.46 -24.38 27.53
CA VAL A 642 -9.01 -25.24 28.64
C VAL A 642 -7.53 -25.61 28.47
N LEU A 643 -6.93 -26.15 29.52
CA LEU A 643 -5.57 -26.71 29.47
C LEU A 643 -5.65 -28.23 29.36
N LYS A 644 -5.02 -28.82 28.34
CA LYS A 644 -4.99 -30.28 28.13
C LYS A 644 -3.56 -30.82 28.08
N ALA A 645 -3.36 -32.00 28.65
CA ALA A 645 -2.15 -32.77 28.43
C ALA A 645 -2.32 -33.55 27.11
N VAL A 646 -1.59 -33.15 26.08
CA VAL A 646 -1.60 -33.77 24.76
C VAL A 646 -0.14 -33.90 24.31
N PRO A 647 0.31 -35.07 23.82
CA PRO A 647 1.62 -35.21 23.18
C PRO A 647 1.78 -34.24 22.01
N GLU A 648 2.99 -33.72 21.80
CA GLU A 648 3.24 -32.69 20.78
C GLU A 648 2.95 -33.18 19.36
N ASP A 649 3.22 -34.46 19.09
CA ASP A 649 2.95 -35.15 17.82
C ASP A 649 1.47 -35.46 17.59
N GLU A 650 0.63 -35.35 18.63
CA GLU A 650 -0.83 -35.54 18.56
C GLU A 650 -1.63 -34.24 18.53
N LEU A 651 -0.96 -33.07 18.57
CA LEU A 651 -1.65 -31.78 18.61
C LEU A 651 -2.50 -31.53 17.36
N SER A 652 -3.75 -31.15 17.58
CA SER A 652 -4.74 -30.95 16.53
C SER A 652 -5.03 -29.47 16.26
N ASN A 653 -6.07 -29.17 15.47
CA ASN A 653 -6.60 -27.80 15.34
C ASN A 653 -7.09 -27.23 16.68
N ALA A 654 -7.47 -28.05 17.66
CA ALA A 654 -7.91 -27.58 18.97
C ALA A 654 -6.79 -26.93 19.77
N GLU A 655 -5.54 -27.39 19.60
CA GLU A 655 -4.35 -26.88 20.30
C GLU A 655 -3.53 -25.91 19.44
N SER A 656 -4.03 -25.58 18.24
CA SER A 656 -3.31 -24.76 17.26
C SER A 656 -3.99 -23.43 17.04
N PHE A 657 -3.17 -22.39 16.96
CA PHE A 657 -3.60 -21.02 16.71
C PHE A 657 -2.88 -20.46 15.49
N GLN A 658 -3.59 -19.74 14.64
CA GLN A 658 -2.93 -18.82 13.73
C GLN A 658 -2.42 -17.63 14.54
N TRP A 659 -1.11 -17.36 14.43
CA TRP A 659 -0.53 -16.14 14.95
C TRP A 659 -0.87 -14.99 14.01
N VAL A 660 -1.70 -14.05 14.47
CA VAL A 660 -2.16 -12.91 13.66
C VAL A 660 -1.48 -11.64 14.14
N ASN A 661 -0.56 -11.13 13.33
CA ASN A 661 0.11 -9.86 13.60
C ASN A 661 -0.79 -8.69 13.20
N LEU A 662 -0.85 -7.67 14.04
CA LEU A 662 -1.46 -6.38 13.73
C LEU A 662 -0.38 -5.32 13.47
N MET A 663 -0.75 -4.29 12.73
CA MET A 663 0.17 -3.23 12.25
C MET A 663 0.96 -2.49 13.34
N ARG A 664 0.47 -2.49 14.59
CA ARG A 664 1.03 -1.72 15.71
C ARG A 664 1.76 -2.57 16.75
N GLY A 665 2.09 -3.81 16.40
CA GLY A 665 2.84 -4.74 17.24
C GLY A 665 1.96 -5.65 18.10
N ASP A 666 0.66 -5.39 18.19
CA ASP A 666 -0.23 -6.32 18.89
C ASP A 666 -0.38 -7.63 18.11
N VAL A 667 -0.48 -8.75 18.82
CA VAL A 667 -0.83 -10.07 18.31
C VAL A 667 -2.26 -10.44 18.70
N MET A 668 -2.92 -11.18 17.82
CA MET A 668 -4.12 -11.95 18.15
C MET A 668 -3.88 -13.44 17.88
N LEU A 669 -4.55 -14.30 18.64
CA LEU A 669 -4.41 -15.76 18.54
C LEU A 669 -5.74 -16.33 18.05
N MET A 670 -5.80 -16.66 16.75
CA MET A 670 -7.02 -17.20 16.15
C MET A 670 -7.07 -18.71 16.28
N SER A 671 -8.13 -19.24 16.89
CA SER A 671 -8.40 -20.67 16.96
C SER A 671 -8.69 -21.24 15.57
N LEU A 672 -8.09 -22.39 15.25
CA LEU A 672 -8.40 -23.12 14.01
C LEU A 672 -9.68 -23.96 14.11
N VAL A 673 -10.32 -24.03 15.28
CA VAL A 673 -11.58 -24.75 15.49
C VAL A 673 -12.77 -23.92 14.97
N ASN A 674 -12.82 -22.64 15.35
CA ASN A 674 -13.96 -21.77 15.09
C ASN A 674 -13.59 -20.48 14.35
N HIS A 675 -12.33 -20.27 13.97
CA HIS A 675 -11.83 -19.06 13.29
C HIS A 675 -12.06 -17.74 14.04
N ARG A 676 -12.20 -17.82 15.37
CA ARG A 676 -12.31 -16.68 16.29
C ARG A 676 -11.07 -16.56 17.16
N TYR A 677 -10.91 -15.42 17.81
CA TYR A 677 -9.72 -15.08 18.57
C TYR A 677 -9.89 -15.35 20.06
N LEU A 678 -8.78 -15.75 20.70
CA LEU A 678 -8.68 -15.73 22.15
C LEU A 678 -8.97 -14.32 22.66
N THR A 679 -9.78 -14.22 23.71
CA THR A 679 -10.16 -12.95 24.31
C THR A 679 -10.34 -13.06 25.82
N THR A 680 -9.89 -12.03 26.51
CA THR A 680 -10.17 -11.80 27.93
C THR A 680 -11.43 -10.92 28.07
N THR A 681 -11.99 -10.86 29.28
CA THR A 681 -12.96 -9.82 29.63
C THR A 681 -12.20 -8.68 30.32
N PRO A 682 -12.06 -7.50 29.69
CA PRO A 682 -11.25 -6.41 30.24
C PRO A 682 -11.69 -6.01 31.66
N ASN A 683 -10.73 -5.84 32.56
CA ASN A 683 -10.90 -5.48 33.97
C ASN A 683 -11.66 -6.49 34.84
N VAL A 684 -11.98 -7.68 34.30
CA VAL A 684 -12.67 -8.74 35.03
C VAL A 684 -11.77 -9.98 34.99
N PRO A 685 -11.12 -10.37 36.10
CA PRO A 685 -10.42 -11.64 36.18
C PRO A 685 -11.40 -12.79 35.93
N GLY A 686 -11.03 -13.72 35.07
CA GLY A 686 -11.92 -14.80 34.69
C GLY A 686 -11.35 -15.67 33.58
N ARG A 687 -12.24 -16.47 32.99
CA ARG A 687 -11.90 -17.42 31.93
C ARG A 687 -11.62 -16.69 30.63
N VAL A 688 -10.58 -17.12 29.93
CA VAL A 688 -10.35 -16.77 28.52
C VAL A 688 -11.30 -17.59 27.66
N THR A 689 -11.80 -17.00 26.59
CA THR A 689 -12.65 -17.68 25.60
C THR A 689 -12.09 -17.47 24.19
N ALA A 690 -12.52 -18.28 23.22
CA ALA A 690 -12.20 -18.11 21.81
C ALA A 690 -13.38 -17.50 21.05
N SER A 691 -13.89 -16.34 21.50
CA SER A 691 -15.17 -15.77 21.03
C SER A 691 -15.05 -14.45 20.28
N ALA A 692 -13.89 -13.78 20.32
CA ALA A 692 -13.72 -12.50 19.65
C ALA A 692 -13.69 -12.68 18.13
N THR A 693 -14.40 -11.81 17.40
CA THR A 693 -14.52 -11.90 15.94
C THR A 693 -13.45 -11.10 15.20
N GLY A 694 -12.67 -10.27 15.89
CA GLY A 694 -11.65 -9.42 15.30
C GLY A 694 -11.13 -8.36 16.28
N PRO A 695 -10.10 -7.60 15.88
CA PRO A 695 -9.52 -6.56 16.72
C PRO A 695 -10.49 -5.38 16.89
N ASN A 696 -10.68 -4.94 18.14
CA ASN A 696 -11.24 -3.61 18.36
C ASN A 696 -10.19 -2.55 17.95
N PRO A 697 -10.55 -1.52 17.17
CA PRO A 697 -9.64 -0.43 16.83
C PRO A 697 -8.90 0.14 18.04
N ALA A 698 -9.59 0.48 19.13
CA ALA A 698 -8.95 1.01 20.35
C ALA A 698 -8.07 -0.01 21.10
N ARG A 699 -8.02 -1.28 20.67
CA ARG A 699 -7.33 -2.40 21.34
C ARG A 699 -7.83 -2.68 22.76
N LYS A 700 -9.02 -2.19 23.09
CA LYS A 700 -9.65 -2.34 24.42
C LYS A 700 -10.64 -3.50 24.52
N GLY A 701 -10.74 -4.33 23.49
CA GLY A 701 -11.70 -5.45 23.43
C GLY A 701 -11.25 -6.76 24.10
N GLY A 702 -10.01 -6.85 24.60
CA GLY A 702 -9.49 -8.06 25.29
C GLY A 702 -8.88 -9.14 24.38
N ALA A 703 -8.97 -8.99 23.06
CA ALA A 703 -8.46 -9.97 22.08
C ALA A 703 -7.05 -9.64 21.52
N CYS A 704 -6.50 -8.47 21.87
CA CYS A 704 -5.19 -8.03 21.42
C CYS A 704 -4.18 -8.14 22.56
N PHE A 705 -3.05 -8.80 22.30
CA PHE A 705 -2.01 -9.04 23.29
C PHE A 705 -0.67 -8.48 22.80
N LYS A 706 0.20 -8.16 23.75
CA LYS A 706 1.63 -7.97 23.52
C LYS A 706 2.37 -9.13 24.14
N TRP A 707 3.45 -9.56 23.52
CA TRP A 707 4.30 -10.61 24.07
C TRP A 707 5.63 -10.03 24.51
N GLN A 708 6.24 -10.65 25.51
CA GLN A 708 7.59 -10.32 25.99
C GLN A 708 8.26 -11.60 26.47
N THR A 709 9.57 -11.72 26.23
CA THR A 709 10.37 -12.76 26.89
C THR A 709 10.62 -12.39 28.35
N PRO A 710 10.71 -13.37 29.28
CA PRO A 710 11.00 -13.14 30.70
C PRO A 710 12.23 -12.29 30.99
#